data_AF-A0A7J6P821-F1
#
_entry.id   AF-A0A7J6P821-F1
#
_cell.length_a   1.000
_cell.length_b   1.000
_cell.length_c   1.000
_cell.angle_alpha   90.00
_cell.angle_beta   90.00
_cell.angle_gamma   90.00
#
_symmetry.space_group_name_H-M   'P 1'
#
loop_
_entity.id
_entity.type
_entity.pdbx_description
1 polymer ?
#
loop_
_entity_poly.entity_id
_entity_poly.type
_entity_poly.pdbx_seq_one_letter_code
_entity_poly.pdbx_strand_id
1 'polypeptide(L)'
;MMMLNDKINVKVASSSSSSVEKALLDKSIYTKDMYSPTEKTRTFIVDSFPLLGKVVAYRFIEWVIGNPEGVCALPTGKTPEYFIKWTQRIVNEWDTPAIKGRRMIVVCTVWMVVYPRPRFDNLWFVMLDEFYPINPEHHNSFKYYVSNYYIKGLGFNPDRCLFIDLSKLGLRPNETLDDIWPDGTFVDLSLRLRTPNTPLEVRQQDMIRQVDQWCLQYESKIRELGGIGFFLGGIGPDGHIAFNVRGSDHRSTTRLAQLNYETQAAASGDLGGIRAVKAKCAVTIGLGTITYNPDCVCIIIAAGEAKASMVADGIQKDTNVMYPSHAIRVLPNAAFYITRGAAKMLTQRKIIDLEKTPNVGIEDIEKILVDVAVKSHKRLVDLSILDVTYDPLGKVLIDRMGWGEDDFHDACSMITDRLVSKIGRGTETIHDTTFLHTEPHHDDIMLGYLPSVIRQTRPTSNKHYFICATSGFNSVSNYHICHMIARAEKFISTNSFAKLVGEGSRDVWQYLDGVAAKDDNEKAEGSARRYPGQADTRDVQILKGSCREFESECAWGSLGWLPSHVAHLRLGFYTSDIFTPEPTLERDSQPVMDVLLRTQPDIVTVAFDPEASGPDTHYKVIILITITITIIIIALVT
;
A
#
# COMPACT_ATOMS: atom_id res chain seq x y z
N MET A 1 -62.79 -8.53 13.89
CA MET A 1 -63.01 -8.32 12.44
C MET A 1 -61.89 -7.40 11.97
N MET A 2 -61.01 -7.85 11.06
CA MET A 2 -59.88 -7.13 10.40
C MET A 2 -58.94 -6.32 11.31
N MET A 3 -57.73 -6.84 11.57
CA MET A 3 -56.50 -6.57 10.78
C MET A 3 -55.91 -5.17 11.00
N LEU A 4 -54.77 -5.13 11.71
CA LEU A 4 -53.61 -4.27 11.40
C LEU A 4 -52.40 -4.90 12.08
N ASN A 5 -51.64 -5.68 11.31
CA ASN A 5 -50.55 -6.53 11.78
C ASN A 5 -49.32 -6.28 10.90
N ASP A 6 -48.85 -5.02 10.86
CA ASP A 6 -47.69 -4.65 10.04
C ASP A 6 -46.37 -4.90 10.77
N LYS A 7 -45.95 -6.17 10.68
CA LYS A 7 -44.58 -6.59 10.96
C LYS A 7 -43.65 -6.08 9.85
N ILE A 8 -43.13 -4.85 9.97
CA ILE A 8 -41.91 -4.48 9.23
C ILE A 8 -40.70 -4.97 10.04
N ASN A 9 -40.49 -6.29 9.99
CA ASN A 9 -39.31 -6.94 10.53
C ASN A 9 -38.46 -7.44 9.35
N VAL A 10 -37.79 -6.49 8.67
CA VAL A 10 -36.94 -6.77 7.51
C VAL A 10 -35.70 -7.51 7.99
N LYS A 11 -35.68 -8.83 7.78
CA LYS A 11 -34.51 -9.67 8.05
C LYS A 11 -33.30 -9.14 7.28
N VAL A 12 -32.30 -8.66 8.00
CA VAL A 12 -30.97 -8.36 7.44
C VAL A 12 -30.35 -9.67 6.96
N ALA A 13 -30.20 -9.81 5.64
CA ALA A 13 -29.72 -11.03 5.01
C ALA A 13 -28.18 -11.09 5.02
N SER A 14 -27.57 -11.05 6.21
CA SER A 14 -26.21 -11.57 6.37
C SER A 14 -26.27 -13.08 6.57
N SER A 15 -25.42 -13.81 5.87
CA SER A 15 -25.24 -15.25 6.12
C SER A 15 -24.44 -15.55 7.39
N SER A 16 -23.88 -14.52 8.04
CA SER A 16 -22.95 -14.67 9.16
C SER A 16 -23.62 -14.64 10.54
N SER A 17 -23.07 -15.41 11.46
CA SER A 17 -23.39 -15.37 12.87
C SER A 17 -22.83 -14.12 13.57
N SER A 18 -21.75 -13.52 13.06
CA SER A 18 -21.02 -12.40 13.65
C SER A 18 -21.91 -11.18 13.93
N SER A 19 -21.77 -10.63 15.13
CA SER A 19 -22.41 -9.37 15.54
C SER A 19 -21.72 -8.15 14.91
N VAL A 20 -20.40 -8.24 14.68
CA VAL A 20 -19.61 -7.19 14.02
C VAL A 20 -20.04 -7.05 12.56
N GLU A 21 -20.16 -8.15 11.82
CA GLU A 21 -20.56 -8.15 10.41
C GLU A 21 -22.00 -7.63 10.21
N LYS A 22 -22.93 -7.97 11.12
CA LYS A 22 -24.29 -7.41 11.14
C LYS A 22 -24.26 -5.90 11.36
N ALA A 23 -23.55 -5.43 12.38
CA ALA A 23 -23.42 -4.01 12.69
C ALA A 23 -22.74 -3.17 11.58
N LEU A 24 -21.96 -3.81 10.70
CA LEU A 24 -21.46 -3.16 9.47
C LEU A 24 -22.57 -2.98 8.44
N LEU A 25 -23.34 -4.03 8.15
CA LEU A 25 -24.45 -3.97 7.18
C LEU A 25 -25.55 -3.02 7.65
N ASP A 26 -25.92 -3.04 8.93
CA ASP A 26 -26.93 -2.16 9.53
C ASP A 26 -26.59 -0.67 9.41
N LYS A 27 -25.29 -0.35 9.32
CA LYS A 27 -24.78 1.02 9.13
C LYS A 27 -24.41 1.33 7.68
N SER A 28 -24.50 0.35 6.79
CA SER A 28 -24.13 0.48 5.40
C SER A 28 -25.33 0.83 4.53
N ILE A 29 -25.04 1.48 3.41
CA ILE A 29 -26.01 1.59 2.30
C ILE A 29 -26.22 0.25 1.59
N TYR A 30 -25.35 -0.75 1.79
CA TYR A 30 -25.48 -2.08 1.19
C TYR A 30 -26.27 -3.02 2.11
N THR A 31 -27.38 -3.56 1.62
CA THR A 31 -28.29 -4.44 2.39
C THR A 31 -27.88 -5.91 2.41
N LYS A 32 -26.83 -6.29 1.68
CA LYS A 32 -26.27 -7.65 1.60
C LYS A 32 -24.75 -7.61 1.69
N ASP A 33 -24.18 -8.67 2.27
CA ASP A 33 -22.74 -8.93 2.21
C ASP A 33 -22.32 -9.51 0.84
N MET A 34 -23.22 -10.10 0.06
CA MET A 34 -22.93 -10.54 -1.32
C MET A 34 -24.12 -10.32 -2.28
N TYR A 35 -23.85 -9.81 -3.48
CA TYR A 35 -24.83 -9.67 -4.57
C TYR A 35 -24.54 -10.61 -5.74
N SER A 36 -25.04 -11.84 -5.66
CA SER A 36 -24.98 -12.82 -6.76
C SER A 36 -25.93 -12.44 -7.92
N PRO A 37 -25.60 -12.81 -9.18
CA PRO A 37 -24.45 -13.61 -9.60
C PRO A 37 -23.15 -12.81 -9.78
N THR A 38 -23.19 -11.48 -9.70
CA THR A 38 -22.07 -10.57 -9.96
C THR A 38 -20.93 -10.75 -8.96
N GLU A 39 -21.25 -10.89 -7.67
CA GLU A 39 -20.30 -11.12 -6.59
C GLU A 39 -20.29 -12.61 -6.18
N LYS A 40 -19.07 -13.15 -6.04
CA LYS A 40 -18.77 -14.56 -5.74
C LYS A 40 -18.06 -14.76 -4.39
N THR A 41 -17.80 -13.65 -3.68
CA THR A 41 -17.21 -13.64 -2.33
C THR A 41 -17.93 -12.57 -1.51
N ARG A 42 -18.18 -12.86 -0.22
CA ARG A 42 -18.77 -11.91 0.73
C ARG A 42 -17.87 -10.68 0.89
N THR A 43 -18.45 -9.49 0.98
CA THR A 43 -17.73 -8.22 0.93
C THR A 43 -18.35 -7.19 1.89
N PHE A 44 -17.51 -6.61 2.75
CA PHE A 44 -17.83 -5.52 3.68
C PHE A 44 -17.02 -4.27 3.31
N ILE A 45 -17.70 -3.13 3.22
CA ILE A 45 -17.10 -1.87 2.79
C ILE A 45 -17.14 -0.86 3.94
N VAL A 46 -16.02 -0.18 4.18
CA VAL A 46 -15.87 0.87 5.19
C VAL A 46 -15.31 2.16 4.60
N ASP A 47 -15.55 3.30 5.26
CA ASP A 47 -15.22 4.60 4.70
C ASP A 47 -13.71 4.92 4.71
N SER A 48 -12.92 4.35 5.62
CA SER A 48 -11.49 4.71 5.76
C SER A 48 -10.59 3.55 6.22
N PHE A 49 -9.29 3.66 5.96
CA PHE A 49 -8.28 2.68 6.34
C PHE A 49 -8.12 2.51 7.88
N PRO A 50 -8.15 3.58 8.71
CA PRO A 50 -8.19 3.42 10.17
C PRO A 50 -9.46 2.71 10.68
N LEU A 51 -10.60 2.90 10.01
CA LEU A 51 -11.85 2.21 10.33
C LEU A 51 -11.78 0.73 9.92
N LEU A 52 -11.15 0.41 8.79
CA LEU A 52 -10.89 -0.98 8.36
C LEU A 52 -10.12 -1.75 9.43
N GLY A 53 -8.98 -1.24 9.88
CA GLY A 53 -8.20 -1.88 10.95
C GLY A 53 -8.99 -2.05 12.25
N LYS A 54 -9.78 -1.04 12.63
CA LYS A 54 -10.66 -1.10 13.82
C LYS A 54 -11.71 -2.21 13.71
N VAL A 55 -12.39 -2.31 12.58
CA VAL A 55 -13.45 -3.28 12.34
C VAL A 55 -12.91 -4.71 12.34
N VAL A 56 -11.77 -4.92 11.69
CA VAL A 56 -11.07 -6.22 11.67
C VAL A 56 -10.59 -6.59 13.09
N ALA A 57 -10.11 -5.64 13.89
CA ALA A 57 -9.75 -5.87 15.29
C ALA A 57 -10.94 -6.34 16.13
N TYR A 58 -12.11 -5.71 16.00
CA TYR A 58 -13.33 -6.19 16.68
C TYR A 58 -13.76 -7.58 16.21
N ARG A 59 -13.67 -7.88 14.90
CA ARG A 59 -14.03 -9.20 14.37
C ARG A 59 -13.08 -10.30 14.86
N PHE A 60 -11.78 -10.01 14.93
CA PHE A 60 -10.79 -10.91 15.52
C PHE A 60 -11.05 -11.15 17.00
N ILE A 61 -11.30 -10.10 17.79
CA ILE A 61 -11.60 -10.23 19.23
C ILE A 61 -12.88 -11.03 19.48
N GLU A 62 -13.93 -10.84 18.67
CA GLU A 62 -15.15 -11.66 18.70
C GLU A 62 -14.83 -13.15 18.46
N TRP A 63 -13.96 -13.45 17.49
CA TRP A 63 -13.52 -14.82 17.24
C TRP A 63 -12.67 -15.40 18.38
N VAL A 64 -11.69 -14.65 18.90
CA VAL A 64 -10.82 -15.07 20.02
C VAL A 64 -11.65 -15.47 21.24
N ILE A 65 -12.70 -14.70 21.55
CA ILE A 65 -13.59 -14.99 22.68
C ILE A 65 -14.40 -16.27 22.46
N GLY A 66 -14.82 -16.55 21.23
CA GLY A 66 -15.51 -17.79 20.88
C GLY A 66 -14.59 -19.01 20.77
N ASN A 67 -13.27 -18.80 20.61
CA ASN A 67 -12.29 -19.84 20.29
C ASN A 67 -11.05 -19.71 21.20
N PRO A 68 -11.15 -19.92 22.52
CA PRO A 68 -10.09 -19.63 23.48
C PRO A 68 -8.80 -20.47 23.30
N GLU A 69 -8.87 -21.59 22.58
CA GLU A 69 -7.70 -22.42 22.19
C GLU A 69 -7.52 -22.51 20.67
N GLY A 70 -8.12 -21.58 19.92
CA GLY A 70 -8.13 -21.60 18.46
C GLY A 70 -6.76 -21.34 17.82
N VAL A 71 -6.62 -21.77 16.57
CA VAL A 71 -5.45 -21.52 15.72
C VAL A 71 -5.68 -20.27 14.86
N CYS A 72 -4.81 -19.28 14.94
CA CYS A 72 -4.87 -18.06 14.13
C CYS A 72 -3.59 -17.79 13.35
N ALA A 73 -3.74 -17.19 12.15
CA ALA A 73 -2.66 -16.71 11.31
C ALA A 73 -2.91 -15.23 10.96
N LEU A 74 -1.96 -14.35 11.29
CA LEU A 74 -2.07 -12.89 11.12
C LEU A 74 -0.92 -12.34 10.25
N PRO A 75 -1.16 -11.37 9.35
CA PRO A 75 -0.23 -11.02 8.29
C PRO A 75 0.82 -9.99 8.75
N THR A 76 1.88 -9.86 7.97
CA THR A 76 2.97 -8.88 8.17
C THR A 76 2.79 -7.64 7.27
N GLY A 77 3.75 -6.71 7.33
CA GLY A 77 3.79 -5.51 6.49
C GLY A 77 2.97 -4.33 7.01
N LYS A 78 2.65 -3.39 6.11
CA LYS A 78 2.04 -2.09 6.46
C LYS A 78 0.51 -2.12 6.55
N THR A 79 -0.17 -2.86 5.68
CA THR A 79 -1.64 -2.97 5.67
C THR A 79 -2.29 -3.36 7.01
N PRO A 80 -1.73 -4.29 7.84
CA PRO A 80 -2.32 -4.62 9.14
C PRO A 80 -2.01 -3.63 10.26
N GLU A 81 -1.30 -2.52 10.03
CA GLU A 81 -0.89 -1.56 11.07
C GLU A 81 -2.05 -1.11 11.98
N TYR A 82 -3.14 -0.61 11.38
CA TYR A 82 -4.29 -0.16 12.14
C TYR A 82 -5.01 -1.31 12.84
N PHE A 83 -4.99 -2.52 12.28
CA PHE A 83 -5.50 -3.72 12.96
C PHE A 83 -4.69 -4.05 14.21
N ILE A 84 -3.36 -4.02 14.12
CA ILE A 84 -2.45 -4.23 15.26
C ILE A 84 -2.69 -3.15 16.33
N LYS A 85 -2.61 -1.86 15.95
CA LYS A 85 -2.81 -0.72 16.85
C LYS A 85 -4.17 -0.76 17.54
N TRP A 86 -5.27 -1.07 16.82
CA TRP A 86 -6.59 -1.18 17.44
C TRP A 86 -6.73 -2.43 18.32
N THR A 87 -6.18 -3.58 17.94
CA THR A 87 -6.26 -4.80 18.76
C THR A 87 -5.51 -4.60 20.07
N GLN A 88 -4.25 -4.15 20.01
CA GLN A 88 -3.45 -3.82 21.21
C GLN A 88 -4.17 -2.78 22.08
N ARG A 89 -4.69 -1.71 21.48
CA ARG A 89 -5.44 -0.68 22.21
C ARG A 89 -6.66 -1.25 22.93
N ILE A 90 -7.50 -2.04 22.26
CA ILE A 90 -8.70 -2.63 22.87
C ILE A 90 -8.30 -3.55 24.04
N VAL A 91 -7.25 -4.35 23.89
CA VAL A 91 -6.76 -5.29 24.93
C VAL A 91 -6.15 -4.56 26.13
N ASN A 92 -5.40 -3.48 25.90
CA ASN A 92 -4.71 -2.72 26.95
C ASN A 92 -5.66 -1.75 27.66
N GLU A 93 -6.47 -0.99 26.92
CA GLU A 93 -7.47 -0.06 27.45
C GLU A 93 -8.78 -0.75 27.86
N TRP A 94 -8.83 -2.09 27.93
CA TRP A 94 -10.07 -2.88 28.07
C TRP A 94 -11.02 -2.35 29.15
N ASP A 95 -10.49 -2.05 30.34
CA ASP A 95 -11.23 -1.61 31.54
C ASP A 95 -11.46 -0.10 31.64
N THR A 96 -10.95 0.69 30.69
CA THR A 96 -11.24 2.13 30.60
C THR A 96 -12.70 2.38 30.19
N PRO A 97 -13.32 3.52 30.58
CA PRO A 97 -14.66 3.87 30.12
C PRO A 97 -14.83 3.89 28.59
N ALA A 98 -13.76 4.31 27.87
CA ALA A 98 -13.74 4.43 26.42
C ALA A 98 -13.88 3.10 25.67
N ILE A 99 -13.39 1.99 26.25
CA ILE A 99 -13.59 0.64 25.71
C ILE A 99 -14.76 -0.06 26.40
N LYS A 100 -14.96 0.11 27.72
CA LYS A 100 -16.01 -0.56 28.49
C LYS A 100 -17.42 -0.32 27.94
N GLY A 101 -17.74 0.91 27.54
CA GLY A 101 -19.02 1.24 26.87
C GLY A 101 -19.14 0.71 25.44
N ARG A 102 -18.05 0.25 24.82
CA ARG A 102 -17.98 -0.31 23.46
C ARG A 102 -17.85 -1.83 23.43
N ARG A 103 -17.75 -2.49 24.60
CA ARG A 103 -17.87 -3.97 24.73
C ARG A 103 -19.29 -4.48 24.48
N MET A 104 -20.24 -3.58 24.30
CA MET A 104 -21.65 -3.86 24.11
C MET A 104 -21.99 -3.64 22.63
N ILE A 105 -22.25 -4.73 21.91
CA ILE A 105 -22.88 -4.65 20.58
C ILE A 105 -24.38 -4.86 20.79
N VAL A 106 -25.19 -3.95 20.24
CA VAL A 106 -26.66 -4.06 20.29
C VAL A 106 -27.08 -5.14 19.31
N VAL A 107 -27.28 -6.36 19.79
CA VAL A 107 -27.92 -7.43 19.01
C VAL A 107 -29.43 -7.27 19.12
N CYS A 108 -30.06 -6.89 18.00
CA CYS A 108 -31.51 -6.94 17.73
C CYS A 108 -32.42 -7.04 18.99
N THR A 109 -32.74 -5.88 19.56
CA THR A 109 -33.88 -5.60 20.45
C THR A 109 -34.09 -6.40 21.74
N VAL A 110 -33.30 -7.42 22.12
CA VAL A 110 -33.53 -8.15 23.40
C VAL A 110 -32.28 -8.50 24.23
N TRP A 111 -31.05 -8.55 23.68
CA TRP A 111 -29.89 -9.04 24.46
C TRP A 111 -28.64 -8.13 24.39
N MET A 112 -28.28 -7.56 25.53
CA MET A 112 -26.96 -6.94 25.75
C MET A 112 -25.91 -8.03 25.99
N VAL A 113 -25.14 -8.40 24.96
CA VAL A 113 -23.96 -9.25 25.14
C VAL A 113 -22.79 -8.39 25.60
N VAL A 114 -22.29 -8.64 26.80
CA VAL A 114 -21.04 -8.04 27.30
C VAL A 114 -19.91 -9.04 27.05
N TYR A 115 -19.02 -8.71 26.13
CA TYR A 115 -17.87 -9.57 25.83
C TYR A 115 -16.92 -9.70 27.04
N PRO A 116 -16.45 -10.92 27.40
CA PRO A 116 -15.37 -11.13 28.35
C PRO A 116 -14.03 -10.62 27.78
N ARG A 117 -13.00 -10.46 28.63
CA ARG A 117 -11.67 -10.04 28.18
C ARG A 117 -11.07 -11.13 27.27
N PRO A 118 -10.61 -10.81 26.04
CA PRO A 118 -9.95 -11.80 25.17
C PRO A 118 -8.65 -12.30 25.82
N ARG A 119 -8.32 -13.56 25.55
CA ARG A 119 -7.12 -14.26 26.03
C ARG A 119 -6.35 -14.80 24.84
N PHE A 120 -5.07 -14.48 24.75
CA PHE A 120 -4.19 -14.86 23.64
C PHE A 120 -3.17 -15.93 24.04
N ASP A 121 -2.99 -16.17 25.34
CA ASP A 121 -2.02 -17.09 25.93
C ASP A 121 -2.32 -18.57 25.64
N ASN A 122 -3.58 -18.90 25.36
CA ASN A 122 -4.00 -20.25 24.97
C ASN A 122 -4.18 -20.43 23.45
N LEU A 123 -4.10 -19.37 22.65
CA LEU A 123 -4.21 -19.49 21.19
C LEU A 123 -2.94 -20.08 20.58
N TRP A 124 -3.09 -20.77 19.46
CA TRP A 124 -1.98 -21.15 18.60
C TRP A 124 -1.76 -20.09 17.52
N PHE A 125 -0.53 -19.57 17.41
CA PHE A 125 -0.15 -18.64 16.34
C PHE A 125 0.59 -19.39 15.22
N VAL A 126 0.13 -19.22 13.98
CA VAL A 126 0.77 -19.74 12.77
C VAL A 126 1.34 -18.58 11.95
N MET A 127 2.64 -18.65 11.66
CA MET A 127 3.33 -17.69 10.82
C MET A 127 3.08 -18.00 9.33
N LEU A 128 2.75 -16.97 8.54
CA LEU A 128 2.32 -17.17 7.15
C LEU A 128 3.49 -17.47 6.22
N ASP A 129 4.56 -16.70 6.37
CA ASP A 129 5.69 -16.68 5.46
C ASP A 129 6.97 -16.11 6.10
N GLU A 130 8.11 -16.40 5.48
CA GLU A 130 9.42 -15.79 5.76
C GLU A 130 10.28 -15.81 4.50
N PHE A 131 11.13 -14.80 4.32
CA PHE A 131 12.10 -14.79 3.23
C PHE A 131 13.21 -15.82 3.42
N TYR A 132 13.76 -16.35 2.33
CA TYR A 132 14.86 -17.32 2.38
C TYR A 132 15.94 -17.03 1.32
N PRO A 133 17.24 -16.98 1.70
CA PRO A 133 17.75 -16.98 3.08
C PRO A 133 17.50 -15.63 3.77
N ILE A 134 17.25 -15.66 5.08
CA ILE A 134 17.25 -14.46 5.95
C ILE A 134 17.71 -14.84 7.37
N ASN A 135 18.32 -13.91 8.08
CA ASN A 135 18.57 -14.06 9.51
C ASN A 135 17.27 -13.70 10.28
N PRO A 136 16.72 -14.61 11.12
CA PRO A 136 15.49 -14.40 11.88
C PRO A 136 15.53 -13.25 12.89
N GLU A 137 16.74 -12.84 13.32
CA GLU A 137 16.93 -11.72 14.24
C GLU A 137 17.16 -10.39 13.50
N HIS A 138 17.14 -10.41 12.16
CA HIS A 138 17.18 -9.19 11.35
C HIS A 138 15.86 -8.42 11.49
N HIS A 139 15.90 -7.10 11.64
CA HIS A 139 14.71 -6.27 11.84
C HIS A 139 13.65 -6.39 10.73
N ASN A 140 14.06 -6.69 9.50
CA ASN A 140 13.17 -6.93 8.35
C ASN A 140 12.74 -8.41 8.16
N SER A 141 13.11 -9.32 9.09
CA SER A 141 12.53 -10.67 9.13
C SER A 141 11.08 -10.62 9.60
N PHE A 142 10.23 -11.45 8.99
CA PHE A 142 8.85 -11.58 9.41
C PHE A 142 8.73 -12.24 10.80
N LYS A 143 9.68 -13.10 11.21
CA LYS A 143 9.78 -13.60 12.59
C LYS A 143 10.02 -12.45 13.58
N TYR A 144 10.91 -11.51 13.26
CA TYR A 144 11.13 -10.31 14.08
C TYR A 144 9.85 -9.46 14.20
N TYR A 145 9.18 -9.21 13.06
CA TYR A 145 7.89 -8.48 13.04
C TYR A 145 6.85 -9.17 13.93
N VAL A 146 6.60 -10.46 13.71
CA VAL A 146 5.60 -11.25 14.45
C VAL A 146 5.90 -11.25 15.95
N SER A 147 7.17 -11.50 16.32
CA SER A 147 7.60 -11.57 17.71
C SER A 147 7.35 -10.26 18.48
N ASN A 148 7.56 -9.11 17.84
CA ASN A 148 7.41 -7.82 18.49
C ASN A 148 5.98 -7.27 18.44
N TYR A 149 5.31 -7.31 17.28
CA TYR A 149 3.98 -6.69 17.12
C TYR A 149 2.81 -7.59 17.55
N TYR A 150 2.90 -8.90 17.34
CA TYR A 150 1.86 -9.85 17.75
C TYR A 150 2.18 -10.54 19.07
N ILE A 151 3.30 -11.24 19.18
CA ILE A 151 3.53 -12.16 20.32
C ILE A 151 3.69 -11.36 21.62
N LYS A 152 4.67 -10.45 21.67
CA LYS A 152 4.84 -9.52 22.81
C LYS A 152 3.68 -8.52 22.92
N GLY A 153 3.20 -8.01 21.78
CA GLY A 153 2.18 -6.94 21.74
C GLY A 153 0.79 -7.35 22.21
N LEU A 154 0.40 -8.63 22.06
CA LEU A 154 -0.92 -9.16 22.43
C LEU A 154 -0.87 -10.19 23.57
N GLY A 155 0.32 -10.68 23.93
CA GLY A 155 0.50 -11.65 25.02
C GLY A 155 0.21 -13.10 24.62
N PHE A 156 0.61 -13.50 23.42
CA PHE A 156 0.61 -14.93 23.04
C PHE A 156 1.68 -15.70 23.82
N ASN A 157 1.43 -16.97 24.09
CA ASN A 157 2.44 -17.87 24.63
C ASN A 157 3.44 -18.28 23.52
N PRO A 158 4.76 -18.00 23.65
CA PRO A 158 5.76 -18.41 22.67
C PRO A 158 5.79 -19.93 22.38
N ASP A 159 5.45 -20.77 23.36
CA ASP A 159 5.41 -22.24 23.18
C ASP A 159 4.24 -22.69 22.30
N ARG A 160 3.21 -21.83 22.13
CA ARG A 160 2.09 -22.02 21.19
C ARG A 160 2.28 -21.24 19.88
N CYS A 161 3.51 -20.82 19.54
CA CYS A 161 3.81 -20.10 18.30
C CYS A 161 4.62 -20.97 17.32
N LEU A 162 4.02 -21.29 16.17
CA LEU A 162 4.71 -21.97 15.07
C LEU A 162 5.48 -20.94 14.22
N PHE A 163 6.73 -20.66 14.59
CA PHE A 163 7.61 -19.80 13.80
C PHE A 163 8.20 -20.51 12.57
N ILE A 164 8.42 -19.75 11.49
CA ILE A 164 9.27 -20.15 10.37
C ILE A 164 10.69 -19.69 10.68
N ASP A 165 11.55 -20.60 11.14
CA ASP A 165 12.97 -20.33 11.41
C ASP A 165 13.82 -21.41 10.75
N LEU A 166 14.53 -20.99 9.70
CA LEU A 166 15.39 -21.84 8.86
C LEU A 166 16.88 -21.56 9.10
N SER A 167 17.22 -20.68 10.05
CA SER A 167 18.58 -20.17 10.28
C SER A 167 19.61 -21.23 10.66
N LYS A 168 19.13 -22.35 11.20
CA LYS A 168 19.94 -23.49 11.65
C LYS A 168 19.57 -24.79 10.94
N LEU A 169 18.67 -24.74 9.96
CA LEU A 169 18.20 -25.95 9.30
C LEU A 169 19.32 -26.50 8.41
N GLY A 170 19.75 -27.73 8.69
CA GLY A 170 20.67 -28.48 7.84
C GLY A 170 22.11 -28.00 7.75
N LEU A 171 22.50 -26.96 8.47
CA LEU A 171 23.87 -26.42 8.47
C LEU A 171 24.86 -27.38 9.15
N ARG A 172 26.08 -27.45 8.61
CA ARG A 172 27.22 -28.15 9.21
C ARG A 172 27.84 -27.32 10.34
N PRO A 173 28.65 -27.92 11.24
CA PRO A 173 29.39 -27.16 12.23
C PRO A 173 30.25 -26.06 11.57
N ASN A 174 30.07 -24.82 12.04
CA ASN A 174 30.70 -23.59 11.53
C ASN A 174 30.33 -23.16 10.09
N GLU A 175 29.37 -23.83 9.44
CA GLU A 175 28.81 -23.39 8.15
C GLU A 175 27.65 -22.42 8.39
N THR A 176 27.58 -21.36 7.59
CA THR A 176 26.54 -20.33 7.64
C THR A 176 25.62 -20.41 6.41
N LEU A 177 24.51 -19.66 6.41
CA LEU A 177 23.69 -19.52 5.21
C LEU A 177 24.44 -18.81 4.08
N ASP A 178 25.40 -17.93 4.39
CA ASP A 178 26.18 -17.19 3.40
C ASP A 178 27.24 -18.09 2.72
N ASP A 179 27.72 -19.14 3.39
CA ASP A 179 28.59 -20.16 2.76
C ASP A 179 27.85 -20.99 1.70
N ILE A 180 26.53 -21.12 1.83
CA ILE A 180 25.65 -21.86 0.90
C ILE A 180 25.07 -20.92 -0.18
N TRP A 181 24.82 -19.66 0.17
CA TRP A 181 24.22 -18.63 -0.69
C TRP A 181 25.10 -17.36 -0.77
N PRO A 182 26.37 -17.47 -1.21
CA PRO A 182 27.35 -16.37 -1.17
C PRO A 182 26.88 -15.15 -1.96
N ASP A 183 27.26 -13.95 -1.50
CA ASP A 183 26.90 -12.64 -2.06
C ASP A 183 25.40 -12.37 -2.23
N GLY A 184 24.54 -13.12 -1.53
CA GLY A 184 23.10 -13.11 -1.81
C GLY A 184 22.84 -13.65 -3.22
N THR A 185 23.38 -14.82 -3.54
CA THR A 185 23.13 -15.50 -4.81
C THR A 185 21.67 -15.92 -4.93
N PHE A 186 21.19 -15.94 -6.17
CA PHE A 186 19.84 -16.39 -6.52
C PHE A 186 19.60 -17.83 -6.04
N VAL A 187 18.58 -18.02 -5.20
CA VAL A 187 18.13 -19.35 -4.78
C VAL A 187 17.50 -20.07 -5.98
N ASP A 188 18.32 -20.85 -6.70
CA ASP A 188 17.90 -21.58 -7.90
C ASP A 188 17.06 -22.82 -7.57
N LEU A 189 15.74 -22.65 -7.58
CA LEU A 189 14.79 -23.74 -7.35
C LEU A 189 14.80 -24.80 -8.47
N SER A 190 15.44 -24.57 -9.62
CA SER A 190 15.61 -25.60 -10.65
C SER A 190 16.52 -26.75 -10.18
N LEU A 191 17.38 -26.51 -9.18
CA LEU A 191 18.17 -27.53 -8.49
C LEU A 191 17.32 -28.65 -7.86
N ARG A 192 16.00 -28.48 -7.69
CA ARG A 192 15.12 -29.60 -7.32
C ARG A 192 15.09 -30.71 -8.37
N LEU A 193 15.23 -30.36 -9.66
CA LEU A 193 15.02 -31.24 -10.80
C LEU A 193 16.29 -31.49 -11.61
N ARG A 194 17.17 -30.49 -11.76
CA ARG A 194 18.41 -30.61 -12.53
C ARG A 194 19.55 -31.23 -11.72
N THR A 195 20.49 -31.85 -12.41
CA THR A 195 21.77 -32.29 -11.83
C THR A 195 22.61 -31.07 -11.43
N PRO A 196 23.25 -31.07 -10.24
CA PRO A 196 24.21 -30.05 -9.86
C PRO A 196 25.55 -30.24 -10.60
N ASN A 197 26.15 -29.14 -11.05
CA ASN A 197 27.39 -29.11 -11.82
C ASN A 197 28.63 -28.78 -10.97
N THR A 198 28.44 -28.25 -9.76
CA THR A 198 29.52 -27.84 -8.84
C THR A 198 29.31 -28.40 -7.44
N PRO A 199 30.37 -28.51 -6.60
CA PRO A 199 30.22 -28.90 -5.20
C PRO A 199 29.31 -27.96 -4.38
N LEU A 200 29.26 -26.68 -4.75
CA LEU A 200 28.34 -25.71 -4.15
C LEU A 200 26.88 -26.01 -4.55
N GLU A 201 26.61 -26.29 -5.84
CA GLU A 201 25.28 -26.67 -6.29
C GLU A 201 24.80 -27.99 -5.65
N VAL A 202 25.70 -28.94 -5.38
CA VAL A 202 25.38 -30.15 -4.60
C VAL A 202 24.91 -29.77 -3.19
N ARG A 203 25.60 -28.82 -2.54
CA ARG A 203 25.24 -28.35 -1.20
C ARG A 203 23.92 -27.58 -1.18
N GLN A 204 23.70 -26.71 -2.16
CA GLN A 204 22.47 -25.94 -2.36
C GLN A 204 21.27 -26.85 -2.65
N GLN A 205 21.44 -27.88 -3.49
CA GLN A 205 20.40 -28.87 -3.77
C GLN A 205 20.00 -29.65 -2.51
N ASP A 206 20.98 -30.08 -1.70
CA ASP A 206 20.71 -30.73 -0.42
C ASP A 206 19.94 -29.79 0.53
N MET A 207 20.37 -28.53 0.64
CA MET A 207 19.71 -27.52 1.47
C MET A 207 18.25 -27.28 1.05
N ILE A 208 17.97 -27.14 -0.26
CA ILE A 208 16.60 -26.99 -0.76
C ILE A 208 15.73 -28.19 -0.36
N ARG A 209 16.24 -29.42 -0.47
CA ARG A 209 15.51 -30.64 -0.06
C ARG A 209 15.22 -30.66 1.44
N GLN A 210 16.15 -30.19 2.27
CA GLN A 210 15.94 -30.07 3.71
C GLN A 210 14.87 -29.02 4.04
N VAL A 211 14.85 -27.87 3.36
CA VAL A 211 13.79 -26.86 3.48
C VAL A 211 12.43 -27.42 3.04
N ASP A 212 12.37 -28.17 1.94
CA ASP A 212 11.12 -28.81 1.48
C ASP A 212 10.59 -29.83 2.50
N GLN A 213 11.47 -30.63 3.11
CA GLN A 213 11.11 -31.56 4.18
C GLN A 213 10.65 -30.83 5.46
N TRP A 214 11.24 -29.69 5.79
CA TRP A 214 10.80 -28.83 6.89
C TRP A 214 9.41 -28.23 6.60
N CYS A 215 9.15 -27.78 5.37
CA CYS A 215 7.84 -27.26 4.96
C CYS A 215 6.73 -28.32 5.15
N LEU A 216 7.00 -29.58 4.84
CA LEU A 216 6.09 -30.69 5.07
C LEU A 216 5.82 -30.92 6.57
N GLN A 217 6.84 -30.83 7.42
CA GLN A 217 6.69 -30.96 8.88
C GLN A 217 5.89 -29.79 9.48
N TYR A 218 6.07 -28.58 8.95
CA TYR A 218 5.32 -27.39 9.36
C TYR A 218 3.83 -27.51 8.97
N GLU A 219 3.56 -27.95 7.74
CA GLU A 219 2.21 -28.26 7.25
C GLU A 219 1.51 -29.31 8.14
N SER A 220 2.18 -30.41 8.50
CA SER A 220 1.62 -31.45 9.37
C SER A 220 1.22 -30.88 10.74
N LYS A 221 2.09 -30.09 11.38
CA LYS A 221 1.78 -29.44 12.67
C LYS A 221 0.52 -28.57 12.61
N ILE A 222 0.35 -27.78 11.54
CA ILE A 222 -0.86 -26.96 11.37
C ILE A 222 -2.12 -27.84 11.29
N ARG A 223 -2.04 -28.98 10.59
CA ARG A 223 -3.16 -29.92 10.44
C ARG A 223 -3.45 -30.72 11.71
N GLU A 224 -2.42 -31.10 12.46
CA GLU A 224 -2.52 -31.74 13.78
C GLU A 224 -3.24 -30.85 14.80
N LEU A 225 -3.10 -29.52 14.68
CA LEU A 225 -3.86 -28.53 15.46
C LEU A 225 -5.30 -28.31 14.95
N GLY A 226 -5.77 -29.07 13.96
CA GLY A 226 -7.10 -28.91 13.35
C GLY A 226 -7.17 -27.87 12.22
N GLY A 227 -6.04 -27.28 11.82
CA GLY A 227 -5.98 -26.22 10.81
C GLY A 227 -6.32 -24.83 11.35
N ILE A 228 -6.06 -23.81 10.53
CA ILE A 228 -6.25 -22.39 10.87
C ILE A 228 -7.74 -22.09 11.03
N GLY A 229 -8.18 -21.65 12.22
CA GLY A 229 -9.56 -21.25 12.49
C GLY A 229 -9.85 -19.76 12.25
N PHE A 230 -8.81 -18.91 12.27
CA PHE A 230 -8.89 -17.51 11.85
C PHE A 230 -7.68 -17.13 11.01
N PHE A 231 -7.93 -16.72 9.76
CA PHE A 231 -6.91 -16.22 8.86
C PHE A 231 -7.18 -14.75 8.54
N LEU A 232 -6.17 -13.90 8.71
CA LEU A 232 -6.17 -12.54 8.20
C LEU A 232 -5.04 -12.39 7.17
N GLY A 233 -5.36 -11.83 6.00
CA GLY A 233 -4.38 -11.58 4.95
C GLY A 233 -4.67 -10.30 4.17
N GLY A 234 -3.66 -9.75 3.52
CA GLY A 234 -3.85 -8.73 2.48
C GLY A 234 -4.04 -9.35 1.09
N ILE A 235 -4.38 -8.53 0.10
CA ILE A 235 -4.32 -8.92 -1.32
C ILE A 235 -3.17 -8.22 -2.06
N GLY A 236 -2.35 -9.03 -2.73
CA GLY A 236 -1.24 -8.59 -3.57
C GLY A 236 -1.66 -7.84 -4.84
N PRO A 237 -0.75 -7.14 -5.52
CA PRO A 237 -1.02 -6.49 -6.81
C PRO A 237 -1.37 -7.49 -7.92
N ASP A 238 -0.93 -8.75 -7.81
CA ASP A 238 -1.22 -9.87 -8.71
C ASP A 238 -2.35 -10.79 -8.20
N GLY A 239 -2.96 -10.46 -7.07
CA GLY A 239 -4.00 -11.25 -6.41
C GLY A 239 -3.49 -12.28 -5.39
N HIS A 240 -2.21 -12.23 -5.01
CA HIS A 240 -1.65 -13.15 -4.00
C HIS A 240 -2.27 -12.99 -2.60
N ILE A 241 -2.21 -14.08 -1.84
CA ILE A 241 -2.42 -14.16 -0.38
C ILE A 241 -1.19 -14.86 0.21
N ALA A 242 -0.57 -14.29 1.25
CA ALA A 242 0.81 -14.64 1.63
C ALA A 242 1.72 -14.55 0.38
N PHE A 243 2.78 -15.36 0.24
CA PHE A 243 3.53 -15.45 -1.02
C PHE A 243 2.97 -16.46 -2.05
N ASN A 244 1.67 -16.74 -2.01
CA ASN A 244 1.00 -17.52 -3.07
C ASN A 244 0.72 -16.63 -4.29
N VAL A 245 1.76 -16.37 -5.09
CA VAL A 245 1.72 -15.56 -6.31
C VAL A 245 0.79 -16.12 -7.39
N ARG A 246 0.40 -15.26 -8.34
CA ARG A 246 -0.38 -15.59 -9.55
C ARG A 246 0.03 -16.93 -10.16
N GLY A 247 -0.94 -17.84 -10.33
CA GLY A 247 -0.70 -19.20 -10.84
C GLY A 247 -0.41 -20.26 -9.77
N SER A 248 -0.36 -19.89 -8.49
CA SER A 248 -0.29 -20.86 -7.38
C SER A 248 -1.54 -21.74 -7.31
N ASP A 249 -1.35 -23.07 -7.16
CA ASP A 249 -2.42 -24.02 -6.96
C ASP A 249 -3.26 -23.66 -5.72
N HIS A 250 -4.59 -23.61 -5.87
CA HIS A 250 -5.55 -23.35 -4.79
C HIS A 250 -5.52 -24.41 -3.67
N ARG A 251 -4.96 -25.60 -3.94
CA ARG A 251 -4.72 -26.68 -2.97
C ARG A 251 -3.25 -26.80 -2.54
N SER A 252 -2.40 -25.84 -2.91
CA SER A 252 -0.99 -25.81 -2.50
C SER A 252 -0.84 -25.94 -0.98
N THR A 253 0.23 -26.62 -0.55
CA THR A 253 0.67 -26.70 0.85
C THR A 253 1.76 -25.67 1.13
N THR A 254 2.20 -25.63 2.40
CA THR A 254 3.43 -24.95 2.81
C THR A 254 4.61 -25.39 1.93
N ARG A 255 5.38 -24.43 1.39
CA ARG A 255 6.50 -24.69 0.46
C ARG A 255 7.49 -23.53 0.39
N LEU A 256 8.71 -23.79 -0.08
CA LEU A 256 9.65 -22.78 -0.57
C LEU A 256 9.31 -22.40 -2.02
N ALA A 257 8.91 -21.15 -2.24
CA ALA A 257 8.40 -20.59 -3.49
C ALA A 257 9.27 -19.44 -4.02
N GLN A 258 9.26 -19.28 -5.35
CA GLN A 258 9.86 -18.12 -6.04
C GLN A 258 8.86 -16.95 -6.03
N LEU A 259 9.37 -15.73 -5.83
CA LEU A 259 8.60 -14.49 -5.93
C LEU A 259 8.54 -14.03 -7.39
N ASN A 260 7.38 -13.57 -7.87
CA ASN A 260 7.25 -12.88 -9.17
C ASN A 260 7.70 -11.42 -9.08
N TYR A 261 7.83 -10.75 -10.22
CA TYR A 261 8.35 -9.38 -10.29
C TYR A 261 7.49 -8.40 -9.48
N GLU A 262 6.17 -8.54 -9.52
CA GLU A 262 5.22 -7.67 -8.83
C GLU A 262 5.37 -7.77 -7.30
N THR A 263 5.57 -8.99 -6.78
CA THR A 263 5.85 -9.22 -5.35
C THR A 263 7.26 -8.79 -4.97
N GLN A 264 8.25 -9.00 -5.85
CA GLN A 264 9.62 -8.51 -5.64
C GLN A 264 9.68 -6.98 -5.59
N ALA A 265 8.89 -6.28 -6.42
CA ALA A 265 8.77 -4.83 -6.42
C ALA A 265 8.10 -4.34 -5.14
N ALA A 266 6.98 -4.94 -4.74
CA ALA A 266 6.29 -4.59 -3.49
C ALA A 266 7.18 -4.78 -2.24
N ALA A 267 7.94 -5.87 -2.16
CA ALA A 267 8.86 -6.14 -1.05
C ALA A 267 10.21 -5.40 -1.15
N SER A 268 10.47 -4.66 -2.23
CA SER A 268 11.78 -4.04 -2.47
C SER A 268 12.14 -2.95 -1.46
N GLY A 269 11.16 -2.18 -0.98
CA GLY A 269 11.38 -1.18 0.07
C GLY A 269 11.80 -1.81 1.40
N ASP A 270 11.16 -2.92 1.78
CA ASP A 270 11.36 -3.56 3.09
C ASP A 270 12.66 -4.42 3.14
N LEU A 271 13.27 -4.75 2.00
CA LEU A 271 14.45 -5.62 1.91
C LEU A 271 15.71 -4.96 1.33
N GLY A 272 15.74 -3.62 1.22
CA GLY A 272 16.93 -2.89 0.77
C GLY A 272 17.15 -2.88 -0.76
N GLY A 273 16.06 -2.97 -1.52
CA GLY A 273 16.02 -2.76 -2.97
C GLY A 273 15.82 -4.03 -3.80
N ILE A 274 15.37 -3.84 -5.05
CA ILE A 274 14.95 -4.91 -5.97
C ILE A 274 16.00 -6.00 -6.20
N ARG A 275 17.30 -5.66 -6.16
CA ARG A 275 18.41 -6.63 -6.31
C ARG A 275 18.48 -7.61 -5.13
N ALA A 276 18.24 -7.13 -3.91
CA ALA A 276 18.25 -7.96 -2.70
C ALA A 276 17.03 -8.90 -2.62
N VAL A 277 15.88 -8.49 -3.15
CA VAL A 277 14.69 -9.36 -3.22
C VAL A 277 14.80 -10.39 -4.33
N LYS A 278 15.33 -10.02 -5.51
CA LYS A 278 15.54 -10.94 -6.63
C LYS A 278 16.43 -12.14 -6.31
N ALA A 279 17.35 -11.99 -5.35
CA ALA A 279 18.17 -13.08 -4.85
C ALA A 279 17.38 -14.13 -4.04
N LYS A 280 16.29 -13.73 -3.40
CA LYS A 280 15.60 -14.50 -2.37
C LYS A 280 14.41 -15.28 -2.93
N CYS A 281 14.13 -16.41 -2.28
CA CYS A 281 12.82 -17.06 -2.31
C CYS A 281 12.05 -16.70 -1.02
N ALA A 282 10.87 -17.27 -0.84
CA ALA A 282 10.19 -17.25 0.45
C ALA A 282 9.58 -18.62 0.78
N VAL A 283 9.61 -19.00 2.04
CA VAL A 283 8.73 -20.06 2.54
C VAL A 283 7.38 -19.43 2.85
N THR A 284 6.30 -20.09 2.44
CA THR A 284 4.92 -19.62 2.63
C THR A 284 4.00 -20.78 2.88
N ILE A 285 3.01 -20.61 3.77
CA ILE A 285 1.86 -21.50 3.86
C ILE A 285 1.09 -21.48 2.54
N GLY A 286 0.47 -22.60 2.18
CA GLY A 286 -0.25 -22.74 0.92
C GLY A 286 -1.72 -22.31 1.01
N LEU A 287 -2.35 -22.14 -0.15
CA LEU A 287 -3.78 -21.81 -0.22
C LEU A 287 -4.64 -22.97 0.32
N GLY A 288 -4.19 -24.22 0.13
CA GLY A 288 -4.78 -25.42 0.73
C GLY A 288 -4.56 -25.49 2.25
N THR A 289 -3.46 -24.95 2.76
CA THR A 289 -3.19 -24.82 4.20
C THR A 289 -4.18 -23.85 4.86
N ILE A 290 -4.43 -22.70 4.23
CA ILE A 290 -5.38 -21.67 4.70
C ILE A 290 -6.82 -22.18 4.70
N THR A 291 -7.18 -22.98 3.69
CA THR A 291 -8.55 -23.48 3.46
C THR A 291 -8.81 -24.88 4.03
N TYR A 292 -7.84 -25.47 4.75
CA TYR A 292 -7.94 -26.83 5.29
C TYR A 292 -9.07 -27.00 6.31
N ASN A 293 -9.25 -26.01 7.20
CA ASN A 293 -10.34 -25.99 8.16
C ASN A 293 -11.57 -25.33 7.50
N PRO A 294 -12.69 -26.05 7.29
CA PRO A 294 -13.86 -25.52 6.60
C PRO A 294 -14.56 -24.39 7.36
N ASP A 295 -14.40 -24.31 8.68
CA ASP A 295 -15.02 -23.27 9.52
C ASP A 295 -14.15 -22.01 9.62
N CYS A 296 -12.95 -22.01 9.01
CA CYS A 296 -11.99 -20.91 9.04
C CYS A 296 -12.61 -19.55 8.68
N VAL A 297 -12.54 -18.60 9.63
CA VAL A 297 -12.87 -17.20 9.39
C VAL A 297 -11.72 -16.56 8.63
N CYS A 298 -11.86 -16.49 7.31
CA CYS A 298 -10.81 -16.01 6.40
C CYS A 298 -11.13 -14.58 5.92
N ILE A 299 -10.40 -13.60 6.43
CA ILE A 299 -10.60 -12.17 6.13
C ILE A 299 -9.47 -11.68 5.23
N ILE A 300 -9.82 -11.15 4.06
CA ILE A 300 -8.89 -10.47 3.16
C ILE A 300 -9.11 -8.97 3.20
N ILE A 301 -8.08 -8.22 3.62
CA ILE A 301 -8.14 -6.76 3.71
C ILE A 301 -7.53 -6.07 2.49
N ALA A 302 -8.18 -4.99 2.03
CA ALA A 302 -7.66 -4.13 0.99
C ALA A 302 -8.05 -2.66 1.20
N ALA A 303 -7.12 -1.75 0.91
CA ALA A 303 -7.33 -0.31 1.01
C ALA A 303 -6.65 0.41 -0.17
N GLY A 304 -7.17 1.58 -0.54
CA GLY A 304 -6.65 2.41 -1.64
C GLY A 304 -7.25 2.05 -3.01
N GLU A 305 -7.20 3.00 -3.95
CA GLU A 305 -7.78 2.80 -5.29
C GLU A 305 -6.94 1.85 -6.17
N ALA A 306 -5.62 1.74 -5.97
CA ALA A 306 -4.78 0.78 -6.71
C ALA A 306 -5.26 -0.66 -6.58
N LYS A 307 -5.77 -1.01 -5.39
CA LYS A 307 -6.28 -2.34 -5.10
C LYS A 307 -7.64 -2.59 -5.76
N ALA A 308 -8.36 -1.56 -6.21
CA ALA A 308 -9.74 -1.69 -6.69
C ALA A 308 -9.88 -2.65 -7.87
N SER A 309 -8.96 -2.63 -8.83
CA SER A 309 -8.96 -3.55 -9.97
C SER A 309 -8.79 -5.01 -9.52
N MET A 310 -7.80 -5.30 -8.68
CA MET A 310 -7.51 -6.66 -8.20
C MET A 310 -8.55 -7.17 -7.19
N VAL A 311 -9.13 -6.28 -6.38
CA VAL A 311 -10.26 -6.58 -5.48
C VAL A 311 -11.53 -6.88 -6.29
N ALA A 312 -11.81 -6.10 -7.32
CA ALA A 312 -12.93 -6.34 -8.22
C ALA A 312 -12.80 -7.68 -8.96
N ASP A 313 -11.59 -8.04 -9.40
CA ASP A 313 -11.28 -9.35 -9.96
C ASP A 313 -11.54 -10.45 -8.91
N GLY A 314 -10.93 -10.33 -7.72
CA GLY A 314 -11.05 -11.28 -6.61
C GLY A 314 -12.48 -11.56 -6.12
N ILE A 315 -13.38 -10.58 -6.26
CA ILE A 315 -14.79 -10.68 -5.84
C ILE A 315 -15.72 -11.10 -6.99
N GLN A 316 -15.48 -10.66 -8.23
CA GLN A 316 -16.47 -10.79 -9.32
C GLN A 316 -16.10 -11.82 -10.41
N LYS A 317 -14.81 -12.07 -10.69
CA LYS A 317 -14.39 -13.01 -11.74
C LYS A 317 -14.57 -14.46 -11.32
N ASP A 318 -14.78 -15.36 -12.28
CA ASP A 318 -14.88 -16.79 -12.03
C ASP A 318 -13.59 -17.39 -11.45
N THR A 319 -13.76 -18.49 -10.70
CA THR A 319 -12.64 -19.16 -10.01
C THR A 319 -11.61 -19.65 -11.03
N ASN A 320 -10.36 -19.23 -10.85
CA ASN A 320 -9.28 -19.43 -11.80
C ASN A 320 -7.93 -19.37 -11.04
N VAL A 321 -6.99 -20.24 -11.37
CA VAL A 321 -5.66 -20.34 -10.73
C VAL A 321 -4.81 -19.06 -10.89
N MET A 322 -5.09 -18.24 -11.90
CA MET A 322 -4.46 -16.93 -12.10
C MET A 322 -4.84 -15.89 -11.03
N TYR A 323 -5.79 -16.21 -10.15
CA TYR A 323 -6.21 -15.40 -9.02
C TYR A 323 -6.13 -16.27 -7.74
N PRO A 324 -4.99 -16.24 -7.03
CA PRO A 324 -4.79 -16.97 -5.76
C PRO A 324 -5.89 -16.69 -4.74
N SER A 325 -6.36 -15.45 -4.68
CA SER A 325 -7.47 -15.01 -3.81
C SER A 325 -8.79 -15.76 -4.03
N HIS A 326 -9.02 -16.41 -5.18
CA HIS A 326 -10.23 -17.18 -5.42
C HIS A 326 -10.28 -18.49 -4.62
N ALA A 327 -9.15 -18.97 -4.07
CA ALA A 327 -9.10 -20.20 -3.28
C ALA A 327 -9.99 -20.13 -2.03
N ILE A 328 -10.12 -18.95 -1.40
CA ILE A 328 -10.88 -18.78 -0.15
C ILE A 328 -12.38 -19.02 -0.31
N ARG A 329 -12.91 -19.03 -1.55
CA ARG A 329 -14.35 -19.17 -1.85
C ARG A 329 -14.95 -20.52 -1.42
N VAL A 330 -14.10 -21.51 -1.11
CA VAL A 330 -14.55 -22.79 -0.53
C VAL A 330 -14.97 -22.65 0.95
N LEU A 331 -14.57 -21.58 1.62
CA LEU A 331 -14.89 -21.31 3.02
C LEU A 331 -16.18 -20.46 3.12
N PRO A 332 -17.23 -20.92 3.83
CA PRO A 332 -18.47 -20.15 4.03
C PRO A 332 -18.24 -18.86 4.81
N ASN A 333 -17.20 -18.84 5.67
CA ASN A 333 -16.82 -17.71 6.51
C ASN A 333 -15.77 -16.79 5.87
N ALA A 334 -15.40 -16.99 4.60
CA ALA A 334 -14.49 -16.08 3.90
C ALA A 334 -15.17 -14.77 3.49
N ALA A 335 -14.46 -13.65 3.66
CA ALA A 335 -14.95 -12.33 3.27
C ALA A 335 -13.82 -11.33 2.96
N PHE A 336 -14.09 -10.43 2.02
CA PHE A 336 -13.31 -9.22 1.78
C PHE A 336 -13.77 -8.10 2.70
N TYR A 337 -12.82 -7.42 3.34
CA TYR A 337 -13.05 -6.23 4.15
C TYR A 337 -12.25 -5.09 3.52
N ILE A 338 -12.93 -4.12 2.92
CA ILE A 338 -12.30 -3.17 1.99
C ILE A 338 -12.70 -1.72 2.25
N THR A 339 -11.85 -0.75 1.90
CA THR A 339 -12.24 0.66 1.90
C THR A 339 -13.07 1.01 0.66
N ARG A 340 -13.83 2.12 0.69
CA ARG A 340 -14.56 2.64 -0.49
C ARG A 340 -13.69 2.75 -1.74
N GLY A 341 -12.44 3.22 -1.61
CA GLY A 341 -11.50 3.30 -2.74
C GLY A 341 -11.26 1.93 -3.38
N ALA A 342 -11.01 0.89 -2.57
CA ALA A 342 -10.85 -0.48 -3.05
C ALA A 342 -12.17 -1.10 -3.57
N ALA A 343 -13.33 -0.56 -3.20
CA ALA A 343 -14.64 -1.00 -3.69
C ALA A 343 -15.07 -0.36 -5.02
N LYS A 344 -14.37 0.69 -5.50
CA LYS A 344 -14.75 1.55 -6.63
C LYS A 344 -14.98 0.83 -7.96
N MET A 345 -14.47 -0.40 -8.12
CA MET A 345 -14.65 -1.23 -9.33
C MET A 345 -15.68 -2.36 -9.17
N LEU A 346 -16.40 -2.44 -8.05
CA LEU A 346 -17.49 -3.39 -7.85
C LEU A 346 -18.77 -2.90 -8.54
N THR A 347 -19.23 -3.64 -9.55
CA THR A 347 -20.30 -3.21 -10.46
C THR A 347 -21.62 -3.03 -9.74
N GLN A 348 -22.05 -4.00 -8.92
CA GLN A 348 -23.33 -3.88 -8.20
C GLN A 348 -23.28 -2.81 -7.09
N ARG A 349 -22.12 -2.59 -6.47
CA ARG A 349 -21.96 -1.56 -5.42
C ARG A 349 -22.09 -0.15 -6.02
N LYS A 350 -21.44 0.11 -7.17
CA LYS A 350 -21.62 1.36 -7.94
C LYS A 350 -23.08 1.65 -8.31
N ILE A 351 -23.83 0.62 -8.73
CA ILE A 351 -25.25 0.74 -9.04
C ILE A 351 -26.02 1.24 -7.80
N ILE A 352 -25.81 0.59 -6.65
CA ILE A 352 -26.46 0.95 -5.38
C ILE A 352 -26.01 2.35 -4.90
N ASP A 353 -24.75 2.72 -5.11
CA ASP A 353 -24.23 4.04 -4.78
C ASP A 353 -24.96 5.13 -5.59
N LEU A 354 -25.14 4.92 -6.90
CA LEU A 354 -25.84 5.85 -7.79
C LEU A 354 -27.36 5.92 -7.50
N GLU A 355 -28.00 4.77 -7.26
CA GLU A 355 -29.41 4.68 -6.85
C GLU A 355 -29.70 5.48 -5.56
N LYS A 356 -28.78 5.41 -4.59
CA LYS A 356 -28.96 5.98 -3.24
C LYS A 356 -28.35 7.36 -3.04
N THR A 357 -27.52 7.83 -3.98
CA THR A 357 -26.95 9.17 -3.94
C THR A 357 -28.07 10.21 -4.06
N PRO A 358 -28.17 11.22 -3.17
CA PRO A 358 -29.29 12.17 -3.17
C PRO A 358 -29.46 12.91 -4.50
N ASN A 359 -28.37 13.47 -5.02
CA ASN A 359 -28.32 14.21 -6.28
C ASN A 359 -27.20 13.63 -7.15
N VAL A 360 -27.49 13.21 -8.37
CA VAL A 360 -26.47 12.72 -9.31
C VAL A 360 -25.56 13.88 -9.70
N GLY A 361 -24.25 13.74 -9.51
CA GLY A 361 -23.29 14.79 -9.79
C GLY A 361 -23.00 14.93 -11.29
N ILE A 362 -22.60 16.13 -11.72
CA ILE A 362 -22.14 16.35 -13.10
C ILE A 362 -20.96 15.44 -13.48
N GLU A 363 -20.15 15.05 -12.50
CA GLU A 363 -19.01 14.15 -12.69
C GLU A 363 -19.43 12.68 -12.83
N ASP A 364 -20.52 12.27 -12.18
CA ASP A 364 -21.14 10.96 -12.38
C ASP A 364 -21.75 10.86 -13.78
N ILE A 365 -22.48 11.90 -14.20
CA ILE A 365 -23.03 12.04 -15.57
C ILE A 365 -21.90 11.97 -16.59
N GLU A 366 -20.88 12.83 -16.44
CA GLU A 366 -19.71 12.89 -17.32
C GLU A 366 -19.06 11.50 -17.44
N LYS A 367 -18.80 10.85 -16.31
CA LYS A 367 -18.18 9.53 -16.29
C LYS A 367 -19.03 8.46 -16.96
N ILE A 368 -20.32 8.37 -16.66
CA ILE A 368 -21.20 7.32 -17.19
C ILE A 368 -21.35 7.48 -18.70
N LEU A 369 -21.61 8.70 -19.19
CA LEU A 369 -21.77 8.95 -20.62
C LEU A 369 -20.47 8.72 -21.40
N VAL A 370 -19.31 9.12 -20.86
CA VAL A 370 -18.00 8.85 -21.46
C VAL A 370 -17.69 7.34 -21.46
N ASP A 371 -17.91 6.64 -20.35
CA ASP A 371 -17.70 5.18 -20.29
C ASP A 371 -18.58 4.44 -21.31
N VAL A 372 -19.84 4.88 -21.55
CA VAL A 372 -20.72 4.32 -22.59
C VAL A 372 -20.25 4.69 -24.00
N ALA A 373 -19.88 5.95 -24.26
CA ALA A 373 -19.36 6.39 -25.56
C ALA A 373 -18.12 5.58 -25.99
N VAL A 374 -17.19 5.34 -25.05
CA VAL A 374 -15.99 4.53 -25.29
C VAL A 374 -16.35 3.06 -25.57
N LYS A 375 -17.23 2.45 -24.77
CA LYS A 375 -17.68 1.04 -24.98
C LYS A 375 -18.43 0.83 -26.30
N SER A 376 -19.22 1.82 -26.71
CA SER A 376 -20.02 1.77 -27.94
C SER A 376 -19.29 2.25 -29.19
N HIS A 377 -18.06 2.76 -29.04
CA HIS A 377 -17.25 3.39 -30.10
C HIS A 377 -17.99 4.54 -30.82
N LYS A 378 -18.74 5.36 -30.06
CA LYS A 378 -19.50 6.53 -30.54
C LYS A 378 -18.92 7.82 -29.96
N ARG A 379 -19.15 8.96 -30.63
CA ARG A 379 -18.97 10.27 -29.98
C ARG A 379 -20.11 10.48 -28.98
N LEU A 380 -19.90 11.30 -27.95
CA LEU A 380 -20.96 11.64 -26.98
C LEU A 380 -22.23 12.16 -27.66
N VAL A 381 -22.08 13.05 -28.65
CA VAL A 381 -23.18 13.62 -29.44
C VAL A 381 -23.85 12.63 -30.41
N ASP A 382 -23.26 11.44 -30.63
CA ASP A 382 -23.84 10.37 -31.46
C ASP A 382 -24.50 9.26 -30.60
N LEU A 383 -24.46 9.37 -29.27
CA LEU A 383 -25.17 8.46 -28.40
C LEU A 383 -26.68 8.65 -28.55
N SER A 384 -27.41 7.54 -28.47
CA SER A 384 -28.86 7.54 -28.24
C SER A 384 -29.15 7.16 -26.79
N ILE A 385 -30.34 7.53 -26.29
CA ILE A 385 -30.81 7.13 -24.96
C ILE A 385 -30.84 5.61 -24.79
N LEU A 386 -31.07 4.86 -25.89
CA LEU A 386 -31.01 3.39 -25.92
C LEU A 386 -29.60 2.86 -25.68
N ASP A 387 -28.56 3.46 -26.27
CA ASP A 387 -27.16 3.06 -26.05
C ASP A 387 -26.78 3.13 -24.56
N VAL A 388 -27.24 4.17 -23.87
CA VAL A 388 -27.01 4.39 -22.44
C VAL A 388 -27.88 3.47 -21.58
N THR A 389 -29.12 3.21 -21.99
CA THR A 389 -30.05 2.29 -21.29
C THR A 389 -29.59 0.82 -21.33
N TYR A 390 -28.76 0.43 -22.29
CA TYR A 390 -28.14 -0.91 -22.31
C TYR A 390 -27.00 -1.09 -21.28
N ASP A 391 -26.38 -0.01 -20.80
CA ASP A 391 -25.39 -0.09 -19.73
C ASP A 391 -26.07 -0.11 -18.35
N PRO A 392 -25.67 -0.98 -17.40
CA PRO A 392 -26.31 -1.05 -16.08
C PRO A 392 -26.28 0.24 -15.26
N LEU A 393 -25.22 1.07 -15.38
CA LEU A 393 -25.15 2.38 -14.71
C LEU A 393 -25.83 3.46 -15.57
N GLY A 394 -25.70 3.38 -16.89
CA GLY A 394 -26.39 4.25 -17.82
C GLY A 394 -27.92 4.20 -17.66
N LYS A 395 -28.50 3.00 -17.50
CA LYS A 395 -29.91 2.83 -17.19
C LYS A 395 -30.32 3.55 -15.92
N VAL A 396 -29.60 3.34 -14.81
CA VAL A 396 -29.91 4.00 -13.53
C VAL A 396 -29.78 5.52 -13.64
N LEU A 397 -28.82 6.02 -14.42
CA LEU A 397 -28.72 7.44 -14.73
C LEU A 397 -29.99 7.96 -15.43
N ILE A 398 -30.44 7.32 -16.51
CA ILE A 398 -31.68 7.72 -17.22
C ILE A 398 -32.88 7.65 -16.27
N ASP A 399 -33.06 6.56 -15.54
CA ASP A 399 -34.16 6.37 -14.58
C ASP A 399 -34.14 7.41 -13.44
N ARG A 400 -32.96 7.84 -12.97
CA ARG A 400 -32.79 8.85 -11.89
C ARG A 400 -33.00 10.29 -12.37
N MET A 401 -32.63 10.59 -13.62
CA MET A 401 -32.74 11.94 -14.19
C MET A 401 -34.09 12.21 -14.85
N GLY A 402 -34.78 11.16 -15.33
CA GLY A 402 -36.08 11.28 -16.00
C GLY A 402 -36.03 11.95 -17.37
N TRP A 403 -34.86 11.92 -18.02
CA TRP A 403 -34.59 12.61 -19.29
C TRP A 403 -35.40 12.04 -20.47
N GLY A 404 -35.96 12.95 -21.27
CA GLY A 404 -36.40 12.67 -22.64
C GLY A 404 -35.23 12.64 -23.63
N GLU A 405 -35.52 12.49 -24.92
CA GLU A 405 -34.48 12.51 -25.97
C GLU A 405 -33.77 13.88 -26.05
N ASP A 406 -34.52 14.98 -25.91
CA ASP A 406 -33.98 16.35 -25.94
C ASP A 406 -33.07 16.61 -24.73
N ASP A 407 -33.54 16.34 -23.50
CA ASP A 407 -32.73 16.51 -22.27
C ASP A 407 -31.43 15.69 -22.32
N PHE A 408 -31.50 14.48 -22.88
CA PHE A 408 -30.36 13.60 -23.06
C PHE A 408 -29.36 14.15 -24.09
N HIS A 409 -29.84 14.70 -25.21
CA HIS A 409 -29.00 15.33 -26.23
C HIS A 409 -28.31 16.59 -25.68
N ASP A 410 -29.03 17.42 -24.94
CA ASP A 410 -28.48 18.58 -24.24
C ASP A 410 -27.41 18.17 -23.20
N ALA A 411 -27.65 17.09 -22.45
CA ALA A 411 -26.67 16.55 -21.51
C ALA A 411 -25.39 16.07 -22.23
N CYS A 412 -25.51 15.31 -23.32
CA CYS A 412 -24.36 14.87 -24.12
C CYS A 412 -23.58 16.05 -24.73
N SER A 413 -24.28 17.10 -25.18
CA SER A 413 -23.67 18.31 -25.73
C SER A 413 -22.93 19.11 -24.65
N MET A 414 -23.58 19.36 -23.49
CA MET A 414 -22.96 19.99 -22.32
C MET A 414 -21.69 19.25 -21.85
N ILE A 415 -21.72 17.92 -21.78
CA ILE A 415 -20.54 17.13 -21.41
C ILE A 415 -19.44 17.25 -22.46
N THR A 416 -19.79 17.28 -23.75
CA THR A 416 -18.82 17.50 -24.84
C THR A 416 -18.13 18.86 -24.71
N ASP A 417 -18.89 19.94 -24.52
CA ASP A 417 -18.36 21.29 -24.32
C ASP A 417 -17.51 21.39 -23.05
N ARG A 418 -17.94 20.73 -21.97
CA ARG A 418 -17.18 20.65 -20.71
C ARG A 418 -15.84 19.94 -20.90
N LEU A 419 -15.77 18.86 -21.67
CA LEU A 419 -14.52 18.17 -22.00
C LEU A 419 -13.61 19.04 -22.89
N VAL A 420 -14.16 19.68 -23.93
CA VAL A 420 -13.42 20.62 -24.78
C VAL A 420 -12.87 21.78 -23.96
N SER A 421 -13.67 22.36 -23.04
CA SER A 421 -13.24 23.42 -22.12
C SER A 421 -12.16 22.96 -21.12
N LYS A 422 -12.25 21.73 -20.58
CA LYS A 422 -11.20 21.15 -19.72
C LYS A 422 -9.87 21.02 -20.48
N ILE A 423 -9.91 20.51 -21.71
CA ILE A 423 -8.72 20.40 -22.57
C ILE A 423 -8.19 21.80 -22.92
N GLY A 424 -9.08 22.72 -23.30
CA GLY A 424 -8.78 24.12 -23.61
C GLY A 424 -8.01 24.82 -22.50
N ARG A 425 -8.49 24.75 -21.25
CA ARG A 425 -7.79 25.28 -20.07
C ARG A 425 -6.42 24.65 -19.83
N GLY A 426 -6.27 23.35 -20.08
CA GLY A 426 -4.97 22.68 -20.09
C GLY A 426 -4.00 23.20 -21.17
N THR A 427 -4.54 23.88 -22.19
CA THR A 427 -3.79 24.55 -23.26
C THR A 427 -3.76 26.09 -23.13
N GLU A 428 -4.03 26.64 -21.95
CA GLU A 428 -3.82 28.06 -21.67
C GLU A 428 -2.43 28.32 -21.07
N THR A 429 -1.89 29.52 -21.30
CA THR A 429 -0.67 30.00 -20.64
C THR A 429 -1.09 31.01 -19.59
N ILE A 430 -0.74 30.76 -18.33
CA ILE A 430 -0.96 31.67 -17.21
C ILE A 430 0.22 32.65 -17.17
N HIS A 431 -0.02 33.90 -16.77
CA HIS A 431 0.97 34.98 -16.69
C HIS A 431 0.94 35.64 -15.32
N ASP A 432 2.04 36.32 -14.96
CA ASP A 432 2.16 37.16 -13.75
C ASP A 432 1.83 36.40 -12.44
N THR A 433 2.11 35.08 -12.42
CA THR A 433 1.68 34.15 -11.37
C THR A 433 2.88 33.49 -10.68
N THR A 434 2.81 33.38 -9.36
CA THR A 434 3.80 32.69 -8.52
C THR A 434 3.34 31.28 -8.17
N PHE A 435 4.09 30.29 -8.62
CA PHE A 435 3.83 28.87 -8.39
C PHE A 435 4.74 28.32 -7.29
N LEU A 436 4.15 27.55 -6.37
CA LEU A 436 4.88 26.67 -5.46
C LEU A 436 4.54 25.21 -5.81
N HIS A 437 5.50 24.51 -6.40
CA HIS A 437 5.40 23.09 -6.68
C HIS A 437 5.94 22.29 -5.50
N THR A 438 5.17 21.30 -5.06
CA THR A 438 5.51 20.50 -3.89
C THR A 438 5.53 19.02 -4.28
N GLU A 439 6.61 18.34 -3.93
CA GLU A 439 6.81 16.91 -4.15
C GLU A 439 7.16 16.19 -2.86
N PRO A 440 6.55 15.02 -2.59
CA PRO A 440 6.98 14.16 -1.50
C PRO A 440 8.41 13.63 -1.69
N HIS A 441 8.77 13.20 -2.89
CA HIS A 441 10.12 12.75 -3.28
C HIS A 441 10.64 13.55 -4.49
N HIS A 442 11.96 13.65 -4.63
CA HIS A 442 12.70 14.48 -5.60
C HIS A 442 12.44 14.20 -7.10
N ASP A 443 11.59 13.22 -7.41
CA ASP A 443 11.23 12.78 -8.75
C ASP A 443 9.72 12.89 -9.04
N ASP A 444 8.87 13.21 -8.06
CA ASP A 444 7.41 13.15 -8.22
C ASP A 444 6.85 14.26 -9.12
N ILE A 445 7.39 15.49 -9.11
CA ILE A 445 6.98 16.52 -10.09
C ILE A 445 7.45 16.11 -11.48
N MET A 446 8.71 15.69 -11.61
CA MET A 446 9.34 15.36 -12.90
C MET A 446 8.63 14.20 -13.61
N LEU A 447 8.26 13.15 -12.87
CA LEU A 447 7.54 11.99 -13.41
C LEU A 447 6.02 12.22 -13.47
N GLY A 448 5.44 12.96 -12.53
CA GLY A 448 4.00 13.10 -12.39
C GLY A 448 3.36 14.15 -13.30
N TYR A 449 3.86 15.39 -13.30
CA TYR A 449 3.16 16.50 -13.98
C TYR A 449 4.05 17.61 -14.56
N LEU A 450 5.37 17.47 -14.57
CA LEU A 450 6.27 18.42 -15.24
C LEU A 450 5.86 18.73 -16.71
N PRO A 451 5.43 17.77 -17.55
CA PRO A 451 4.93 18.08 -18.90
C PRO A 451 3.75 19.06 -18.94
N SER A 452 2.92 19.07 -17.89
CA SER A 452 1.78 19.99 -17.75
C SER A 452 2.20 21.38 -17.26
N VAL A 453 3.31 21.47 -16.51
CA VAL A 453 3.83 22.72 -15.93
C VAL A 453 4.87 23.40 -16.81
N ILE A 454 5.65 22.68 -17.62
CA ILE A 454 6.74 23.21 -18.47
C ILE A 454 6.30 24.23 -19.54
N ARG A 455 4.99 24.38 -19.74
CA ARG A 455 4.43 25.49 -20.51
C ARG A 455 4.33 26.78 -19.69
N GLN A 456 3.90 26.65 -18.42
CA GLN A 456 3.74 27.77 -17.49
C GLN A 456 5.09 28.34 -17.05
N THR A 457 6.19 27.61 -17.25
CA THR A 457 7.56 28.10 -17.01
C THR A 457 8.13 28.98 -18.14
N ARG A 458 7.42 29.12 -19.27
CA ARG A 458 7.90 29.90 -20.43
C ARG A 458 7.72 31.42 -20.29
N PRO A 459 6.61 31.93 -19.72
CA PRO A 459 6.48 33.36 -19.43
C PRO A 459 7.48 33.80 -18.36
N THR A 460 8.28 34.82 -18.68
CA THR A 460 9.22 35.44 -17.74
C THR A 460 8.53 36.23 -16.62
N SER A 461 7.22 36.48 -16.72
CA SER A 461 6.43 37.06 -15.63
C SER A 461 6.02 36.05 -14.54
N ASN A 462 6.11 34.75 -14.82
CA ASN A 462 5.84 33.73 -13.81
C ASN A 462 7.07 33.46 -12.95
N LYS A 463 6.83 33.11 -11.68
CA LYS A 463 7.87 32.66 -10.75
C LYS A 463 7.56 31.23 -10.34
N HIS A 464 8.57 30.36 -10.32
CA HIS A 464 8.41 28.98 -9.90
C HIS A 464 9.36 28.67 -8.75
N TYR A 465 8.81 28.07 -7.71
CA TYR A 465 9.53 27.53 -6.57
C TYR A 465 9.18 26.06 -6.41
N PHE A 466 10.14 25.26 -5.98
CA PHE A 466 10.02 23.81 -5.87
C PHE A 466 10.39 23.39 -4.44
N ILE A 467 9.58 22.55 -3.78
CA ILE A 467 9.92 21.96 -2.48
C ILE A 467 9.87 20.45 -2.59
N CYS A 468 10.94 19.80 -2.12
CA CYS A 468 10.92 18.37 -1.83
C CYS A 468 10.73 18.18 -0.33
N ALA A 469 9.64 17.51 0.05
CA ALA A 469 9.22 17.33 1.42
C ALA A 469 10.12 16.35 2.19
N THR A 470 10.49 15.24 1.55
CA THR A 470 11.34 14.21 2.17
C THR A 470 12.79 14.33 1.72
N SER A 471 13.69 13.62 2.41
CA SER A 471 15.08 13.46 1.97
C SER A 471 15.26 12.34 0.95
N GLY A 472 14.26 11.48 0.68
CA GLY A 472 14.38 10.41 -0.32
C GLY A 472 15.46 9.35 -0.04
N PHE A 473 16.06 9.33 1.15
CA PHE A 473 17.25 8.51 1.45
C PHE A 473 17.01 7.00 1.28
N ASN A 474 15.79 6.51 1.50
CA ASN A 474 15.40 5.11 1.34
C ASN A 474 15.59 4.63 -0.12
N SER A 475 15.58 5.53 -1.11
CA SER A 475 15.77 5.20 -2.53
C SER A 475 17.24 5.03 -2.92
N VAL A 476 18.20 5.39 -2.07
CA VAL A 476 19.64 5.32 -2.38
C VAL A 476 20.27 4.06 -1.79
N SER A 477 20.63 3.13 -2.68
CA SER A 477 21.21 1.84 -2.26
C SER A 477 22.59 1.98 -1.59
N ASN A 478 22.88 1.09 -0.63
CA ASN A 478 24.20 1.04 0.03
C ASN A 478 25.34 0.80 -0.97
N TYR A 479 25.11 0.02 -2.04
CA TYR A 479 26.10 -0.19 -3.09
C TYR A 479 26.43 1.10 -3.86
N HIS A 480 25.43 1.92 -4.17
CA HIS A 480 25.64 3.21 -4.82
C HIS A 480 26.48 4.13 -3.93
N ILE A 481 26.14 4.22 -2.64
CA ILE A 481 26.96 4.93 -1.66
C ILE A 481 28.39 4.37 -1.62
N CYS A 482 28.59 3.05 -1.46
CA CYS A 482 29.91 2.41 -1.50
C CYS A 482 30.73 2.73 -2.75
N HIS A 483 30.11 2.72 -3.93
CA HIS A 483 30.76 3.12 -5.17
C HIS A 483 31.17 4.60 -5.14
N MET A 484 30.33 5.46 -4.58
CA MET A 484 30.66 6.86 -4.37
C MET A 484 31.80 7.01 -3.31
N ILE A 485 31.94 6.17 -2.25
CA ILE A 485 33.13 6.21 -1.31
C ILE A 485 34.37 6.18 -2.18
N ALA A 486 34.50 5.11 -2.97
CA ALA A 486 35.72 4.82 -3.69
C ALA A 486 36.08 5.92 -4.70
N ARG A 487 35.08 6.62 -5.26
CA ARG A 487 35.29 7.84 -6.06
C ARG A 487 35.82 8.97 -5.20
N ALA A 488 35.19 9.27 -4.07
CA ALA A 488 35.62 10.35 -3.19
C ALA A 488 37.01 10.15 -2.61
N GLU A 489 37.32 8.95 -2.12
CA GLU A 489 38.64 8.58 -1.63
C GLU A 489 39.73 8.76 -2.71
N LYS A 490 39.41 8.42 -3.97
CA LYS A 490 40.29 8.67 -5.12
C LYS A 490 40.52 10.17 -5.38
N PHE A 491 39.54 11.04 -5.15
CA PHE A 491 39.65 12.48 -5.45
C PHE A 491 40.09 13.35 -4.26
N ILE A 492 39.81 12.95 -3.01
CA ILE A 492 40.07 13.76 -1.79
C ILE A 492 41.56 14.06 -1.56
N SER A 493 42.44 13.20 -2.10
CA SER A 493 43.90 13.34 -2.05
C SER A 493 44.47 14.20 -3.19
N THR A 494 43.64 14.71 -4.11
CA THR A 494 44.09 15.48 -5.27
C THR A 494 44.13 16.99 -4.98
N ASN A 495 45.08 17.68 -5.63
CA ASN A 495 45.17 19.15 -5.58
C ASN A 495 43.96 19.86 -6.22
N SER A 496 43.13 19.17 -7.00
CA SER A 496 41.85 19.71 -7.49
C SER A 496 40.85 19.83 -6.35
N PHE A 497 40.63 18.74 -5.59
CA PHE A 497 39.73 18.74 -4.46
C PHE A 497 40.10 19.80 -3.41
N ALA A 498 41.39 19.96 -3.10
CA ALA A 498 41.86 20.96 -2.14
C ALA A 498 41.51 22.42 -2.53
N LYS A 499 41.36 22.73 -3.83
CA LYS A 499 40.92 24.05 -4.31
C LYS A 499 39.40 24.24 -4.20
N LEU A 500 38.63 23.14 -4.28
CA LEU A 500 37.17 23.14 -4.29
C LEU A 500 36.53 23.12 -2.89
N VAL A 501 37.32 23.05 -1.82
CA VAL A 501 36.85 23.01 -0.41
C VAL A 501 36.40 24.39 0.13
N GLY A 502 36.61 25.48 -0.63
CA GLY A 502 36.25 26.84 -0.23
C GLY A 502 35.17 27.56 -1.06
N GLU A 503 34.72 26.98 -2.18
CA GLU A 503 33.72 27.61 -3.06
C GLU A 503 32.32 27.00 -2.86
N GLY A 504 31.30 27.84 -2.65
CA GLY A 504 29.93 27.39 -2.45
C GLY A 504 29.23 26.96 -3.74
N SER A 505 28.50 25.85 -3.70
CA SER A 505 27.54 25.36 -4.71
C SER A 505 28.00 25.39 -6.18
N ARG A 506 29.28 25.07 -6.44
CA ARG A 506 29.80 24.90 -7.81
C ARG A 506 29.67 23.47 -8.34
N ASP A 507 29.47 22.52 -7.44
CA ASP A 507 29.40 21.07 -7.67
C ASP A 507 28.36 20.67 -8.75
N VAL A 508 27.20 21.35 -8.75
CA VAL A 508 26.08 21.09 -9.68
C VAL A 508 26.49 21.42 -11.12
N TRP A 509 27.13 22.57 -11.31
CA TRP A 509 27.59 23.02 -12.63
C TRP A 509 28.66 22.07 -13.19
N GLN A 510 29.62 21.65 -12.36
CA GLN A 510 30.67 20.73 -12.82
C GLN A 510 30.12 19.33 -13.19
N TYR A 511 29.09 18.84 -12.51
CA TYR A 511 28.39 17.62 -12.95
C TYR A 511 27.67 17.82 -14.29
N LEU A 512 26.94 18.93 -14.46
CA LEU A 512 26.20 19.23 -15.69
C LEU A 512 27.13 19.48 -16.90
N ASP A 513 28.26 20.16 -16.68
CA ASP A 513 29.32 20.36 -17.68
C ASP A 513 29.90 18.99 -18.11
N GLY A 514 30.20 18.10 -17.16
CA GLY A 514 30.63 16.74 -17.45
C GLY A 514 29.58 15.87 -18.16
N VAL A 515 28.28 16.12 -17.94
CA VAL A 515 27.19 15.49 -18.71
C VAL A 515 27.18 16.02 -20.15
N ALA A 516 27.28 17.34 -20.34
CA ALA A 516 27.30 17.97 -21.65
C ALA A 516 28.55 17.57 -22.47
N ALA A 517 29.71 17.49 -21.83
CA ALA A 517 30.98 17.05 -22.41
C ALA A 517 31.10 15.53 -22.59
N LYS A 518 30.22 14.75 -21.94
CA LYS A 518 30.31 13.28 -21.79
C LYS A 518 31.57 12.80 -21.05
N ASP A 519 32.15 13.60 -20.16
CA ASP A 519 33.35 13.24 -19.39
C ASP A 519 32.97 12.50 -18.09
N ASP A 520 33.33 11.22 -18.01
CA ASP A 520 33.08 10.36 -16.84
C ASP A 520 33.90 10.75 -15.59
N ASN A 521 35.03 11.44 -15.73
CA ASN A 521 35.82 11.94 -14.59
C ASN A 521 35.20 13.22 -14.02
N GLU A 522 34.76 14.15 -14.86
CA GLU A 522 34.16 15.41 -14.41
C GLU A 522 32.82 15.17 -13.70
N LYS A 523 31.98 14.27 -14.24
CA LYS A 523 30.79 13.75 -13.54
C LYS A 523 31.14 13.05 -12.22
N ALA A 524 32.25 12.32 -12.17
CA ALA A 524 32.69 11.63 -10.96
C ALA A 524 33.24 12.59 -9.89
N GLU A 525 33.85 13.71 -10.29
CA GLU A 525 34.35 14.76 -9.39
C GLU A 525 33.20 15.51 -8.71
N GLY A 526 32.15 15.91 -9.45
CA GLY A 526 30.93 16.47 -8.86
C GLY A 526 30.20 15.48 -7.93
N SER A 527 30.23 14.18 -8.25
CA SER A 527 29.59 13.13 -7.43
C SER A 527 30.37 12.73 -6.16
N ALA A 528 31.58 13.25 -5.94
CA ALA A 528 32.57 12.69 -5.01
C ALA A 528 32.42 13.13 -3.53
N ARG A 529 31.22 13.48 -3.04
CA ARG A 529 31.05 14.08 -1.69
C ARG A 529 30.15 13.25 -0.73
N ARG A 530 30.80 12.57 0.26
CA ARG A 530 30.32 12.11 1.62
C ARG A 530 29.78 10.65 1.82
N TYR A 531 30.04 9.95 2.97
CA TYR A 531 29.91 8.46 3.22
C TYR A 531 29.54 7.97 4.68
N PRO A 532 29.74 6.69 5.15
CA PRO A 532 28.74 5.59 5.37
C PRO A 532 28.62 5.09 6.86
N GLY A 533 27.91 4.01 7.27
CA GLY A 533 26.90 3.11 6.64
C GLY A 533 26.63 1.78 7.40
N GLN A 534 25.44 1.61 8.02
CA GLN A 534 24.77 0.34 8.45
C GLN A 534 23.24 0.55 8.31
N ALA A 535 22.37 0.15 9.26
CA ALA A 535 21.04 0.77 9.35
C ALA A 535 21.27 2.27 9.49
N ASP A 536 20.78 3.05 8.52
CA ASP A 536 21.35 4.38 8.25
C ASP A 536 21.33 5.23 9.52
N THR A 537 22.51 5.47 10.10
CA THR A 537 22.66 6.43 11.19
C THR A 537 22.19 7.79 10.69
N ARG A 538 21.88 8.72 11.59
CA ARG A 538 21.37 10.03 11.16
C ARG A 538 22.30 10.69 10.13
N ASP A 539 23.61 10.50 10.26
CA ASP A 539 24.63 10.99 9.33
C ASP A 539 24.54 10.33 7.94
N VAL A 540 24.23 9.04 7.86
CA VAL A 540 24.07 8.29 6.59
C VAL A 540 22.74 8.62 5.92
N GLN A 541 21.66 8.84 6.69
CA GLN A 541 20.40 9.37 6.15
C GLN A 541 20.59 10.79 5.60
N ILE A 542 21.30 11.64 6.35
CA ILE A 542 21.68 13.00 5.94
C ILE A 542 22.47 12.97 4.63
N LEU A 543 23.41 12.03 4.51
CA LEU A 543 24.18 11.80 3.31
C LEU A 543 23.31 11.39 2.12
N LYS A 544 22.60 10.27 2.23
CA LYS A 544 21.81 9.72 1.13
C LYS A 544 20.76 10.74 0.67
N GLY A 545 20.23 11.52 1.62
CA GLY A 545 19.45 12.71 1.35
C GLY A 545 20.21 13.73 0.51
N SER A 546 21.40 14.16 0.92
CA SER A 546 22.25 15.06 0.13
C SER A 546 22.59 14.54 -1.27
N CYS A 547 22.68 13.22 -1.49
CA CYS A 547 22.81 12.66 -2.84
C CYS A 547 21.56 12.92 -3.70
N ARG A 548 20.35 12.65 -3.17
CA ARG A 548 19.08 12.93 -3.88
C ARG A 548 18.82 14.42 -4.08
N GLU A 549 19.19 15.24 -3.10
CA GLU A 549 19.14 16.70 -3.18
C GLU A 549 20.04 17.21 -4.31
N PHE A 550 21.29 16.75 -4.37
CA PHE A 550 22.22 17.08 -5.45
C PHE A 550 21.72 16.63 -6.83
N GLU A 551 21.19 15.41 -6.95
CA GLU A 551 20.58 14.91 -8.19
C GLU A 551 19.38 15.77 -8.63
N SER A 552 18.56 16.22 -7.67
CA SER A 552 17.41 17.10 -7.90
C SER A 552 17.83 18.51 -8.30
N GLU A 553 18.80 19.12 -7.60
CA GLU A 553 19.38 20.42 -7.97
C GLU A 553 20.04 20.38 -9.36
N CYS A 554 20.71 19.27 -9.72
CA CYS A 554 21.22 19.06 -11.07
C CYS A 554 20.09 19.00 -12.11
N ALA A 555 19.03 18.24 -11.84
CA ALA A 555 17.89 18.13 -12.75
C ALA A 555 17.18 19.49 -12.94
N TRP A 556 16.89 20.21 -11.85
CA TRP A 556 16.28 21.55 -11.91
C TRP A 556 17.21 22.59 -12.54
N GLY A 557 18.51 22.52 -12.28
CA GLY A 557 19.54 23.36 -12.92
C GLY A 557 19.64 23.13 -14.42
N SER A 558 19.52 21.88 -14.89
CA SER A 558 19.47 21.55 -16.32
C SER A 558 18.23 22.13 -17.04
N LEU A 559 17.16 22.41 -16.29
CA LEU A 559 15.95 23.08 -16.76
C LEU A 559 16.00 24.62 -16.60
N GLY A 560 17.15 25.17 -16.17
CA GLY A 560 17.39 26.61 -16.03
C GLY A 560 17.05 27.22 -14.67
N TRP A 561 16.74 26.41 -13.65
CA TRP A 561 16.39 26.92 -12.32
C TRP A 561 17.60 27.09 -11.41
N LEU A 562 17.62 28.21 -10.68
CA LEU A 562 18.62 28.45 -9.64
C LEU A 562 18.33 27.60 -8.40
N PRO A 563 19.35 27.10 -7.68
CA PRO A 563 19.16 26.39 -6.41
C PRO A 563 18.36 27.18 -5.37
N SER A 564 18.39 28.52 -5.41
CA SER A 564 17.57 29.39 -4.55
C SER A 564 16.06 29.25 -4.75
N HIS A 565 15.61 28.62 -5.84
CA HIS A 565 14.21 28.31 -6.09
C HIS A 565 13.80 26.91 -5.63
N VAL A 566 14.75 26.07 -5.19
CA VAL A 566 14.51 24.72 -4.70
C VAL A 566 14.69 24.69 -3.17
N ALA A 567 13.84 23.95 -2.46
CA ALA A 567 13.97 23.76 -1.01
C ALA A 567 13.76 22.31 -0.60
N HIS A 568 14.75 21.73 0.07
CA HIS A 568 14.70 20.36 0.57
C HIS A 568 14.41 20.37 2.07
N LEU A 569 13.16 20.02 2.44
CA LEU A 569 12.64 20.25 3.79
C LEU A 569 13.00 19.16 4.81
N ARG A 570 13.37 17.95 4.34
CA ARG A 570 13.79 16.81 5.18
C ARG A 570 12.83 16.51 6.34
N LEU A 571 11.53 16.57 6.09
CA LEU A 571 10.49 16.52 7.12
C LEU A 571 10.60 15.26 8.00
N GLY A 572 10.40 15.46 9.30
CA GLY A 572 10.76 14.50 10.34
C GLY A 572 9.83 13.30 10.47
N PHE A 573 8.73 13.24 9.72
CA PHE A 573 7.92 12.03 9.61
C PHE A 573 8.55 10.95 8.71
N TYR A 574 9.49 11.33 7.83
CA TYR A 574 10.10 10.39 6.88
C TYR A 574 11.31 9.66 7.52
N THR A 575 11.08 8.43 7.96
CA THR A 575 12.07 7.58 8.64
C THR A 575 12.30 6.27 7.89
N SER A 576 13.20 5.44 8.42
CA SER A 576 13.45 4.06 7.96
C SER A 576 12.52 3.03 8.61
N ASP A 577 11.56 3.47 9.43
CA ASP A 577 10.69 2.58 10.21
C ASP A 577 9.56 2.01 9.34
N ILE A 578 9.15 0.77 9.65
CA ILE A 578 8.01 0.12 8.97
C ILE A 578 6.71 0.93 9.16
N PHE A 579 6.54 1.52 10.34
CA PHE A 579 5.46 2.44 10.68
C PHE A 579 6.04 3.84 10.96
N THR A 580 5.98 4.71 9.96
CA THR A 580 6.46 6.10 10.07
C THR A 580 5.54 6.90 11.00
N PRO A 581 6.07 7.82 11.84
CA PRO A 581 5.23 8.65 12.71
C PRO A 581 4.32 9.56 11.89
N GLU A 582 3.22 10.03 12.49
CA GLU A 582 2.37 11.06 11.89
C GLU A 582 3.08 12.43 11.88
N PRO A 583 2.79 13.31 10.90
CA PRO A 583 3.32 14.67 10.89
C PRO A 583 2.77 15.48 12.07
N THR A 584 3.58 16.38 12.64
CA THR A 584 3.15 17.30 13.70
C THR A 584 3.35 18.75 13.27
N LEU A 585 2.55 19.66 13.85
CA LEU A 585 2.64 21.09 13.56
C LEU A 585 4.05 21.64 13.83
N GLU A 586 4.56 21.39 15.04
CA GLU A 586 5.86 21.89 15.51
C GLU A 586 7.04 21.32 14.71
N ARG A 587 6.98 20.06 14.28
CA ARG A 587 8.10 19.40 13.59
C ARG A 587 8.09 19.64 12.09
N ASP A 588 6.93 19.55 11.46
CA ASP A 588 6.82 19.43 10.00
C ASP A 588 6.11 20.62 9.34
N SER A 589 5.21 21.34 10.05
CA SER A 589 4.45 22.44 9.44
C SER A 589 5.30 23.71 9.33
N GLN A 590 6.18 23.99 10.32
CA GLN A 590 7.01 25.19 10.31
C GLN A 590 7.93 25.31 9.07
N PRO A 591 8.67 24.27 8.62
CA PRO A 591 9.46 24.38 7.38
C PRO A 591 8.63 24.66 6.13
N VAL A 592 7.38 24.16 6.06
CA VAL A 592 6.45 24.43 4.96
C VAL A 592 5.91 25.87 5.05
N MET A 593 5.58 26.31 6.26
CA MET A 593 5.14 27.67 6.60
C MET A 593 6.17 28.71 6.15
N ASP A 594 7.44 28.50 6.50
CA ASP A 594 8.53 29.43 6.18
C ASP A 594 8.69 29.63 4.66
N VAL A 595 8.54 28.55 3.87
CA VAL A 595 8.59 28.67 2.40
C VAL A 595 7.34 29.37 1.86
N LEU A 596 6.13 29.02 2.32
CA LEU A 596 4.88 29.67 1.89
C LEU A 596 4.89 31.18 2.17
N LEU A 597 5.34 31.60 3.35
CA LEU A 597 5.44 33.02 3.72
C LEU A 597 6.52 33.77 2.90
N ARG A 598 7.62 33.09 2.57
CA ARG A 598 8.71 33.65 1.75
C ARG A 598 8.34 33.78 0.27
N THR A 599 7.61 32.82 -0.29
CA THR A 599 7.32 32.77 -1.73
C THR A 599 5.98 33.41 -2.10
N GLN A 600 5.02 33.50 -1.17
CA GLN A 600 3.68 34.06 -1.37
C GLN A 600 3.01 33.56 -2.67
N PRO A 601 2.84 32.23 -2.83
CA PRO A 601 2.38 31.66 -4.09
C PRO A 601 0.88 31.86 -4.31
N ASP A 602 0.52 32.25 -5.53
CA ASP A 602 -0.86 32.28 -6.02
C ASP A 602 -1.40 30.86 -6.26
N ILE A 603 -0.51 29.93 -6.68
CA ILE A 603 -0.85 28.54 -6.99
C ILE A 603 0.11 27.60 -6.26
N VAL A 604 -0.44 26.77 -5.36
CA VAL A 604 0.27 25.63 -4.75
C VAL A 604 -0.16 24.34 -5.44
N THR A 605 0.80 23.51 -5.84
CA THR A 605 0.54 22.19 -6.45
C THR A 605 1.20 21.09 -5.62
N VAL A 606 0.54 19.92 -5.52
CA VAL A 606 1.04 18.79 -4.73
C VAL A 606 1.14 17.55 -5.60
N ALA A 607 2.34 16.98 -5.70
CA ALA A 607 2.54 15.70 -6.37
C ALA A 607 1.94 14.58 -5.51
N PHE A 608 1.01 13.83 -6.10
CA PHE A 608 0.22 12.84 -5.39
C PHE A 608 0.26 11.50 -6.13
N ASP A 609 0.57 10.43 -5.40
CA ASP A 609 0.28 9.07 -5.80
C ASP A 609 -1.15 8.70 -5.32
N PRO A 610 -2.18 8.75 -6.19
CA PRO A 610 -3.56 8.40 -5.82
C PRO A 610 -3.75 6.90 -5.61
N GLU A 611 -2.79 6.07 -6.03
CA GLU A 611 -2.88 4.63 -5.93
C GLU A 611 -2.67 4.16 -4.47
N ALA A 612 -1.99 4.96 -3.63
CA ALA A 612 -1.58 4.59 -2.27
C ALA A 612 -0.73 3.29 -2.27
N SER A 613 0.04 3.11 -3.34
CA SER A 613 0.95 1.99 -3.60
C SER A 613 2.19 2.03 -2.72
N GLY A 614 2.64 3.24 -2.37
CA GLY A 614 3.80 3.51 -1.53
C GLY A 614 3.47 3.64 -0.04
N PRO A 615 4.49 3.97 0.79
CA PRO A 615 4.24 4.44 2.16
C PRO A 615 3.32 5.68 2.17
N ASP A 616 2.70 5.94 3.31
CA ASP A 616 1.75 7.05 3.53
C ASP A 616 2.32 8.47 3.36
N THR A 617 3.59 8.58 2.99
CA THR A 617 4.34 9.79 2.64
C THR A 617 3.56 10.81 1.80
N HIS A 618 3.00 10.43 0.65
CA HIS A 618 2.25 11.40 -0.20
C HIS A 618 1.01 11.94 0.51
N TYR A 619 0.31 11.09 1.26
CA TYR A 619 -0.88 11.47 2.04
C TYR A 619 -0.52 12.38 3.22
N LYS A 620 0.59 12.09 3.92
CA LYS A 620 1.14 12.94 5.00
C LYS A 620 1.56 14.32 4.49
N VAL A 621 2.17 14.40 3.31
CA VAL A 621 2.51 15.69 2.66
C VAL A 621 1.25 16.48 2.31
N ILE A 622 0.22 15.85 1.74
CA ILE A 622 -1.06 16.53 1.47
C ILE A 622 -1.69 17.07 2.76
N ILE A 623 -1.83 16.23 3.79
CA ILE A 623 -2.36 16.64 5.10
C ILE A 623 -1.60 17.86 5.61
N LEU A 624 -0.26 17.79 5.58
CA LEU A 624 0.60 18.82 6.12
C LEU A 624 0.45 20.15 5.37
N ILE A 625 0.44 20.13 4.03
CA ILE A 625 0.26 21.32 3.21
C ILE A 625 -1.13 21.92 3.44
N THR A 626 -2.19 21.09 3.44
CA THR A 626 -3.56 21.54 3.71
C THR A 626 -3.68 22.19 5.09
N ILE A 627 -3.12 21.58 6.14
CA ILE A 627 -3.14 22.13 7.50
C ILE A 627 -2.35 23.43 7.57
N THR A 628 -1.15 23.49 6.98
CA THR A 628 -0.29 24.69 7.00
C THR A 628 -0.97 25.87 6.31
N ILE A 629 -1.55 25.66 5.12
CA ILE A 629 -2.33 26.68 4.40
C ILE A 629 -3.55 27.12 5.22
N THR A 630 -4.26 26.18 5.85
CA THR A 630 -5.40 26.49 6.71
C THR A 630 -5.00 27.40 7.89
N ILE A 631 -3.84 27.16 8.51
CA ILE A 631 -3.31 27.99 9.59
C ILE A 631 -2.99 29.41 9.09
N ILE A 632 -2.34 29.55 7.92
CA ILE A 632 -2.09 30.86 7.30
C ILE A 632 -3.39 31.61 7.06
N ILE A 633 -4.37 30.97 6.42
CA ILE A 633 -5.66 31.59 6.09
C ILE A 633 -6.37 32.06 7.36
N ILE A 634 -6.40 31.24 8.42
CA ILE A 634 -6.99 31.65 9.71
C ILE A 634 -6.24 32.88 10.25
N ALA A 635 -4.90 32.85 10.30
CA ALA A 635 -4.08 33.94 10.83
C ALA A 635 -4.11 35.24 9.99
N LEU A 636 -4.53 35.18 8.72
CA LEU A 636 -4.77 36.35 7.87
C LEU A 636 -6.20 36.92 8.00
N VAL A 637 -7.14 36.14 8.53
CA VAL A 637 -8.56 36.49 8.68
C VAL A 637 -8.91 36.93 10.12
N THR A 638 -8.07 36.56 11.10
CA THR A 638 -8.15 37.00 12.51
C THR A 638 -7.25 38.19 12.81
#